data_AF-A0A7Y5TZP2-F1
#
_entry.id   AF-A0A7Y5TZP2-F1
#
_cell.length_a   1.000
_cell.length_b   1.000
_cell.length_c   1.000
_cell.angle_alpha   90.00
_cell.angle_beta   90.00
_cell.angle_gamma   90.00
#
_symmetry.space_group_name_H-M   'P 1'
#
loop_
_entity.id
_entity.type
_entity.pdbx_description
1 polymer ?
#
loop_
_entity_poly.entity_id
_entity_poly.type
_entity_poly.pdbx_seq_one_letter_code
_entity_poly.pdbx_strand_id
1 'polypeptide(L)'
;MAEREQSRRVFENAAATLALTIALALSRLAGQSPAVSIQPSLTAVSSPGAAVYNVRVVTDASPDLSDLPSFVRSATARWPSPAEKVWALFYWTHVLKRQTAPMVLHGFEVTDPIRNFSDFGYTMCSTISGINQSLYETLGLRHQYWDICNHTVTNVEYDGAFHMIDGSMSNLVTRDDGVTLASVEETAADAARLVKEHSLYTTSANGFLQGSDMMRNLADTASPIDGRITPGFANSFCSTGLKFRNYYYNWDAGHRYVLNLRQGESYTRYYHPLGSTPDYWVGSEKIAAPDPATTFLIDSAGTFGVRGNGVWSFVPDLSGAGWDRVVYRSDNIVAAGGGLAPASGGRDADVVYNVAPANAIASQTIHAAFFKSDAAARAAIAISLNHGATWTDVGSAGTAVGSRVEVDVPMRDAVNGAYGMLVRIRMRAPANAPSAVALTALAIDTITHVNARALPKLTIGRNEIVVGAGSQTDTIVLWPDLRGELWTKDVYDFRNIATQPVSVPKKFTAVAFPAVLTEDAYLTYRVDAPRDITGVTYGGRLHNYRAGSYVEFQHSFDGGGTWTPSYRLTDVSAPYDVIHYETIGSIPAGVRTVLFKFLMHNTEPSGSRPSGLYAARMEVQHQPAAPAPAALDVTLRWNEVRADRTLVQRTHRQRVSGFPFAYVVNVGGSDHPIVESLRLAVADDSDATPFGYGDGIDAGGTKYAATKRKEGTNLAKGRPYTVSRAPSGFQSSAGASNTTILTDGVVGAPQTGGISYWWGQCWSANSDVNLQVDLGQARMIGAVRAHLFGTPSWDAFRGDVQDRVEILTSPDGSNFTSQGLLQMAVWKKDLPINYMLLDSEKATAWNFERRLPAPVSARFVRYRVSPRRIVCASELQVFDRIDDEPFDLRIALPDAVPVPPPPPPPAPDDLDEIVLHAAVGPQIRGGWNVIADPSAASGARLQNPDAGAAKLATALAAPVQAFDLTFTAAAGRAYRLWLRARAINDRFTNDSVFVQFDGSVDASGAPIWRIGSPSSTTVVLEDCSGCGVQGWGWADNGYGLNVAGPVVYFATSGPQRLRVQVREDGLGIDQIVLSAVTYFTARPGATKNDTTIIAK
;
A
#
# COMPACT_ATOMS: atom_id res chain seq x y z
N MET A 1 -10.34 -43.56 -43.70
CA MET A 1 -8.99 -43.28 -44.24
C MET A 1 -8.31 -42.09 -43.56
N ALA A 2 -9.05 -41.06 -43.12
CA ALA A 2 -8.47 -39.93 -42.36
C ALA A 2 -7.96 -40.27 -40.94
N GLU A 3 -8.55 -41.25 -40.23
CA GLU A 3 -8.07 -41.65 -38.89
C GLU A 3 -6.73 -42.41 -38.89
N ARG A 4 -6.43 -43.17 -39.96
CA ARG A 4 -5.15 -43.90 -40.06
C ARG A 4 -3.96 -42.99 -40.36
N GLU A 5 -4.20 -41.81 -40.92
CA GLU A 5 -3.15 -40.85 -41.27
C GLU A 5 -2.79 -39.95 -40.08
N GLN A 6 -3.73 -39.73 -39.16
CA GLN A 6 -3.51 -39.01 -37.91
C GLN A 6 -2.74 -39.84 -36.88
N SER A 7 -3.00 -41.15 -36.76
CA SER A 7 -2.22 -42.04 -35.90
C SER A 7 -0.78 -42.23 -36.41
N ARG A 8 -0.54 -42.18 -37.72
CA ARG A 8 0.80 -42.32 -38.30
C ARG A 8 1.68 -41.08 -38.05
N ARG A 9 1.12 -39.87 -38.12
CA ARG A 9 1.85 -38.63 -37.76
C ARG A 9 2.20 -38.51 -36.27
N VAL A 10 1.38 -39.11 -35.39
CA VAL A 10 1.66 -39.18 -33.94
C VAL A 10 2.83 -40.13 -33.65
N PHE A 11 2.92 -41.26 -34.37
CA PHE A 11 4.04 -42.19 -34.23
C PHE A 11 5.35 -41.68 -34.85
N GLU A 12 5.29 -40.96 -35.99
CA GLU A 12 6.48 -40.38 -36.63
C GLU A 12 7.08 -39.22 -35.79
N ASN A 13 6.25 -38.41 -35.10
CA ASN A 13 6.72 -37.37 -34.16
C ASN A 13 7.28 -37.94 -32.84
N ALA A 14 6.73 -39.05 -32.33
CA ALA A 14 7.26 -39.73 -31.16
C ALA A 14 8.65 -40.35 -31.42
N ALA A 15 8.87 -40.87 -32.63
CA ALA A 15 10.17 -41.42 -33.04
C ALA A 15 11.24 -40.33 -33.25
N ALA A 16 10.88 -39.16 -33.79
CA ALA A 16 11.78 -38.01 -33.93
C ALA A 16 12.19 -37.42 -32.57
N THR A 17 11.26 -37.41 -31.61
CA THR A 17 11.53 -36.95 -30.22
C THR A 17 12.45 -37.93 -29.50
N LEU A 18 12.25 -39.24 -29.65
CA LEU A 18 13.11 -40.27 -29.03
C LEU A 18 14.53 -40.28 -29.63
N ALA A 19 14.67 -40.04 -30.95
CA ALA A 19 15.97 -39.93 -31.61
C ALA A 19 16.76 -38.69 -31.16
N LEU A 20 16.08 -37.56 -30.90
CA LEU A 20 16.69 -36.35 -30.36
C LEU A 20 17.14 -36.54 -28.89
N THR A 21 16.35 -37.24 -28.08
CA THR A 21 16.68 -37.59 -26.68
C THR A 21 17.88 -38.54 -26.60
N ILE A 22 18.01 -39.49 -27.53
CA ILE A 22 19.16 -40.41 -27.61
C ILE A 22 20.42 -39.68 -28.11
N ALA A 23 20.30 -38.73 -29.04
CA ALA A 23 21.43 -37.89 -29.48
C ALA A 23 21.92 -36.91 -28.38
N LEU A 24 21.02 -36.40 -27.54
CA LEU A 24 21.35 -35.61 -26.35
C LEU A 24 21.94 -36.47 -25.20
N ALA A 25 21.55 -37.74 -25.08
CA ALA A 25 22.14 -38.67 -24.12
C ALA A 25 23.55 -39.14 -24.54
N LEU A 26 23.77 -39.38 -25.84
CA LEU A 26 25.07 -39.82 -26.38
C LEU A 26 26.12 -38.68 -26.45
N SER A 27 25.71 -37.43 -26.61
CA SER A 27 26.62 -36.27 -26.51
C SER A 27 27.07 -35.96 -25.07
N ARG A 28 26.37 -36.48 -24.05
CA ARG A 28 26.75 -36.35 -22.62
C ARG A 28 27.70 -37.46 -22.13
N LEU A 29 27.91 -38.52 -22.90
CA LEU A 29 28.80 -39.65 -22.53
C LEU A 29 30.26 -39.47 -22.98
N ALA A 30 30.60 -38.41 -23.73
CA ALA A 30 31.94 -38.18 -24.29
C ALA A 30 32.66 -36.92 -23.75
N GLY A 31 32.34 -36.47 -22.53
CA GLY A 31 32.85 -35.22 -21.99
C GLY A 31 33.16 -35.21 -20.50
N GLN A 32 33.69 -36.31 -19.93
CA GLN A 32 34.31 -36.27 -18.61
C GLN A 32 35.81 -35.97 -18.77
N SER A 33 36.19 -34.70 -18.58
CA SER A 33 37.56 -34.32 -18.24
C SER A 33 37.60 -33.97 -16.75
N PRO A 34 38.69 -34.32 -16.02
CA PRO A 34 38.80 -34.03 -14.60
C PRO A 34 38.83 -32.52 -14.36
N ALA A 35 38.11 -32.09 -13.32
CA ALA A 35 38.04 -30.70 -12.89
C ALA A 35 39.42 -30.20 -12.47
N VAL A 36 40.05 -29.36 -13.32
CA VAL A 36 41.17 -28.52 -12.93
C VAL A 36 40.56 -27.30 -12.22
N SER A 37 40.91 -27.11 -10.95
CA SER A 37 40.55 -25.90 -10.20
C SER A 37 41.38 -24.72 -10.72
N ILE A 38 40.88 -24.05 -11.75
CA ILE A 38 41.36 -22.72 -12.10
C ILE A 38 40.53 -21.73 -11.29
N GLN A 39 41.10 -21.21 -10.20
CA GLN A 39 40.57 -20.01 -9.56
C GLN A 39 40.77 -18.84 -10.51
N PRO A 40 39.71 -18.23 -11.09
CA PRO A 40 39.88 -16.93 -11.74
C PRO A 40 40.24 -15.93 -10.65
N SER A 41 41.33 -15.20 -10.86
CA SER A 41 41.70 -14.06 -10.04
C SER A 41 40.65 -12.97 -10.20
N LEU A 42 39.61 -13.03 -9.36
CA LEU A 42 38.65 -11.96 -9.15
C LEU A 42 39.41 -10.78 -8.55
N THR A 43 39.78 -9.81 -9.38
CA THR A 43 40.32 -8.54 -8.90
C THR A 43 39.20 -7.80 -8.15
N ALA A 44 39.46 -7.50 -6.87
CA ALA A 44 38.60 -6.64 -6.08
C ALA A 44 38.51 -5.27 -6.73
N VAL A 45 37.29 -4.84 -7.04
CA VAL A 45 37.03 -3.53 -7.61
C VAL A 45 36.66 -2.54 -6.50
N SER A 46 37.13 -1.29 -6.70
CA SER A 46 37.05 -0.08 -5.89
C SER A 46 35.64 0.41 -5.52
N SER A 47 35.60 1.29 -4.50
CA SER A 47 34.50 2.10 -3.93
C SER A 47 33.04 1.64 -4.12
N PRO A 48 32.35 1.22 -3.04
CA PRO A 48 30.93 0.87 -3.09
C PRO A 48 30.04 1.98 -3.66
N GLY A 49 29.07 1.64 -4.51
CA GLY A 49 28.00 2.54 -4.94
C GLY A 49 27.00 2.86 -3.83
N ALA A 50 26.24 3.95 -3.96
CA ALA A 50 25.15 4.23 -3.03
C ALA A 50 24.02 3.18 -3.19
N ALA A 51 23.57 2.57 -2.10
CA ALA A 51 22.46 1.61 -2.10
C ALA A 51 21.75 1.56 -0.74
N VAL A 52 20.50 1.09 -0.74
CA VAL A 52 19.73 0.81 0.46
C VAL A 52 18.93 -0.48 0.25
N TYR A 53 18.91 -1.32 1.28
CA TYR A 53 18.33 -2.68 1.20
C TYR A 53 17.17 -2.84 2.17
N ASN A 54 16.22 -3.71 1.81
CA ASN A 54 15.03 -4.03 2.60
C ASN A 54 14.21 -2.77 2.97
N VAL A 55 13.97 -1.89 1.99
CA VAL A 55 13.21 -0.64 2.17
C VAL A 55 11.73 -0.95 2.39
N ARG A 56 11.13 -0.27 3.36
CA ARG A 56 9.67 -0.26 3.59
C ARG A 56 9.15 1.15 3.82
N VAL A 57 7.94 1.40 3.34
CA VAL A 57 7.20 2.66 3.56
C VAL A 57 5.85 2.29 4.11
N VAL A 58 5.50 2.82 5.28
CA VAL A 58 4.27 2.53 6.01
C VAL A 58 3.58 3.84 6.36
N THR A 59 2.26 3.88 6.34
CA THR A 59 1.47 5.01 6.82
C THR A 59 0.62 4.63 8.02
N ASP A 60 0.14 5.62 8.76
CA ASP A 60 -0.81 5.40 9.86
C ASP A 60 -2.26 5.15 9.40
N ALA A 61 -2.46 4.93 8.09
CA ALA A 61 -3.73 4.63 7.44
C ALA A 61 -3.77 3.24 6.76
N SER A 62 -2.67 2.47 6.76
CA SER A 62 -2.60 1.11 6.20
C SER A 62 -1.49 0.28 6.86
N PRO A 63 -1.67 -1.03 7.09
CA PRO A 63 -0.72 -1.87 7.81
C PRO A 63 0.58 -2.14 7.02
N ASP A 64 1.66 -2.46 7.74
CA ASP A 64 2.96 -2.86 7.19
C ASP A 64 2.90 -4.26 6.54
N LEU A 65 2.88 -4.33 5.19
CA LEU A 65 2.83 -5.58 4.43
C LEU A 65 4.22 -6.11 4.01
N SER A 66 5.29 -5.72 4.72
CA SER A 66 6.65 -6.18 4.38
C SER A 66 6.86 -7.68 4.58
N ASP A 67 6.26 -8.23 5.64
CA ASP A 67 6.28 -9.66 5.99
C ASP A 67 5.08 -9.99 6.91
N LEU A 68 4.79 -11.28 7.08
CA LEU A 68 3.63 -11.76 7.85
C LEU A 68 3.65 -11.27 9.31
N PRO A 69 4.77 -11.39 10.07
CA PRO A 69 4.86 -10.83 11.41
C PRO A 69 4.60 -9.31 11.46
N SER A 70 5.10 -8.56 10.48
CA SER A 70 4.91 -7.11 10.40
C SER A 70 3.47 -6.71 10.10
N PHE A 71 2.78 -7.45 9.23
CA PHE A 71 1.37 -7.23 8.95
C PHE A 71 0.53 -7.49 10.20
N VAL A 72 0.70 -8.65 10.83
CA VAL A 72 -0.05 -9.01 12.04
C VAL A 72 0.24 -8.01 13.16
N ARG A 73 1.50 -7.67 13.42
CA ARG A 73 1.86 -6.64 14.42
C ARG A 73 1.20 -5.29 14.08
N SER A 74 1.36 -4.81 12.86
CA SER A 74 0.88 -3.49 12.45
C SER A 74 -0.65 -3.37 12.55
N ALA A 75 -1.37 -4.43 12.17
CA ALA A 75 -2.83 -4.45 12.24
C ALA A 75 -3.38 -4.69 13.66
N THR A 76 -2.64 -5.37 14.54
CA THR A 76 -3.21 -5.92 15.79
C THR A 76 -2.56 -5.46 17.10
N ALA A 77 -1.32 -4.94 17.09
CA ALA A 77 -0.55 -4.75 18.32
C ALA A 77 -1.13 -3.71 19.30
N ARG A 78 -1.91 -2.75 18.80
CA ARG A 78 -2.60 -1.73 19.63
C ARG A 78 -4.03 -2.12 20.02
N TRP A 79 -4.47 -3.32 19.65
CA TRP A 79 -5.74 -3.90 20.08
C TRP A 79 -5.52 -4.79 21.30
N PRO A 80 -6.18 -4.52 22.45
CA PRO A 80 -5.85 -5.20 23.70
C PRO A 80 -6.37 -6.63 23.76
N SER A 81 -7.60 -6.91 23.29
CA SER A 81 -8.19 -8.24 23.39
C SER A 81 -7.96 -9.10 22.13
N PRO A 82 -7.86 -10.43 22.25
CA PRO A 82 -7.82 -11.33 21.09
C PRO A 82 -9.01 -11.14 20.13
N ALA A 83 -10.22 -10.92 20.66
CA ALA A 83 -11.40 -10.64 19.86
C ALA A 83 -11.19 -9.41 18.96
N GLU A 84 -10.75 -8.28 19.51
CA GLU A 84 -10.50 -7.07 18.71
C GLU A 84 -9.39 -7.27 17.67
N LYS A 85 -8.37 -8.09 17.97
CA LYS A 85 -7.32 -8.44 17.00
C LYS A 85 -7.88 -9.23 15.81
N VAL A 86 -8.76 -10.20 16.07
CA VAL A 86 -9.46 -10.96 15.01
C VAL A 86 -10.33 -10.03 14.16
N TRP A 87 -11.05 -9.09 14.79
CA TRP A 87 -11.86 -8.10 14.08
C TRP A 87 -11.01 -7.16 13.21
N ALA A 88 -9.85 -6.73 13.71
CA ALA A 88 -8.92 -5.92 12.93
C ALA A 88 -8.40 -6.67 11.70
N LEU A 89 -8.03 -7.96 11.85
CA LEU A 89 -7.63 -8.80 10.71
C LEU A 89 -8.79 -9.03 9.73
N PHE A 90 -10.01 -9.26 10.21
CA PHE A 90 -11.19 -9.37 9.36
C PHE A 90 -11.41 -8.09 8.52
N TYR A 91 -11.29 -6.90 9.13
CA TYR A 91 -11.40 -5.64 8.42
C TYR A 91 -10.32 -5.50 7.33
N TRP A 92 -9.04 -5.74 7.66
CA TRP A 92 -7.95 -5.58 6.71
C TRP A 92 -7.98 -6.62 5.60
N THR A 93 -8.35 -7.86 5.90
CA THR A 93 -8.52 -8.89 4.86
C THR A 93 -9.60 -8.46 3.86
N HIS A 94 -10.75 -7.94 4.29
CA HIS A 94 -11.76 -7.37 3.39
C HIS A 94 -11.19 -6.26 2.49
N VAL A 95 -10.44 -5.31 3.07
CA VAL A 95 -9.84 -4.21 2.30
C VAL A 95 -8.87 -4.72 1.23
N LEU A 96 -8.02 -5.70 1.59
CA LEU A 96 -6.89 -6.17 0.79
C LEU A 96 -7.24 -7.19 -0.29
N LYS A 97 -8.41 -7.85 -0.22
CA LYS A 97 -8.78 -8.92 -1.17
C LYS A 97 -10.14 -8.70 -1.83
N ARG A 98 -10.35 -9.34 -2.97
CA ARG A 98 -11.63 -9.42 -3.68
C ARG A 98 -11.97 -10.86 -3.95
N GLN A 99 -13.22 -11.22 -3.73
CA GLN A 99 -13.75 -12.55 -3.96
C GLN A 99 -13.92 -12.79 -5.46
N THR A 100 -13.12 -13.70 -6.00
CA THR A 100 -13.19 -14.16 -7.39
C THR A 100 -12.44 -15.49 -7.54
N ALA A 101 -12.14 -15.93 -8.76
CA ALA A 101 -11.24 -17.06 -8.97
C ALA A 101 -9.87 -16.77 -8.31
N PRO A 102 -9.23 -17.75 -7.66
CA PRO A 102 -7.96 -17.52 -6.98
C PRO A 102 -6.82 -17.37 -7.99
N MET A 103 -5.82 -16.57 -7.62
CA MET A 103 -4.52 -16.61 -8.30
C MET A 103 -3.86 -17.97 -8.06
N VAL A 104 -3.41 -18.61 -9.14
CA VAL A 104 -2.71 -19.89 -9.11
C VAL A 104 -1.29 -19.72 -9.66
N LEU A 105 -0.30 -20.09 -8.85
CA LEU A 105 1.12 -20.13 -9.21
C LEU A 105 1.74 -21.44 -8.75
N HIS A 106 2.60 -22.02 -9.59
CA HIS A 106 3.19 -23.34 -9.39
C HIS A 106 2.11 -24.41 -9.12
N GLY A 107 0.94 -24.26 -9.75
CA GLY A 107 -0.19 -25.19 -9.63
C GLY A 107 -1.07 -25.06 -8.41
N PHE A 108 -0.74 -24.13 -7.51
CA PHE A 108 -1.44 -23.97 -6.23
C PHE A 108 -2.05 -22.59 -6.09
N GLU A 109 -3.21 -22.54 -5.42
CA GLU A 109 -3.83 -21.29 -5.02
C GLU A 109 -2.87 -20.51 -4.11
N VAL A 110 -2.63 -19.24 -4.42
CA VAL A 110 -1.70 -18.39 -3.66
C VAL A 110 -2.33 -18.06 -2.31
N THR A 111 -1.92 -18.80 -1.28
CA THR A 111 -2.40 -18.71 0.11
C THR A 111 -1.41 -18.06 1.05
N ASP A 112 -0.17 -17.79 0.60
CA ASP A 112 0.75 -16.95 1.36
C ASP A 112 0.15 -15.54 1.52
N PRO A 113 -0.08 -15.05 2.76
CA PRO A 113 -0.77 -13.79 2.99
C PRO A 113 -0.06 -12.59 2.35
N ILE A 114 1.26 -12.51 2.44
CA ILE A 114 2.02 -11.35 1.98
C ILE A 114 2.07 -11.34 0.46
N ARG A 115 2.30 -12.49 -0.16
CA ARG A 115 2.26 -12.62 -1.62
C ARG A 115 0.87 -12.29 -2.16
N ASN A 116 -0.18 -12.87 -1.58
CA ASN A 116 -1.53 -12.62 -2.07
C ASN A 116 -1.91 -11.14 -1.92
N PHE A 117 -1.71 -10.59 -0.72
CA PHE A 117 -2.12 -9.21 -0.45
C PHE A 117 -1.28 -8.17 -1.16
N SER A 118 0.03 -8.35 -1.33
CA SER A 118 0.87 -7.31 -1.94
C SER A 118 0.82 -7.28 -3.47
N ASP A 119 0.68 -8.43 -4.14
CA ASP A 119 0.77 -8.53 -5.60
C ASP A 119 -0.59 -8.68 -6.30
N PHE A 120 -1.54 -9.42 -5.71
CA PHE A 120 -2.72 -9.88 -6.44
C PHE A 120 -4.05 -9.36 -5.88
N GLY A 121 -4.35 -9.61 -4.60
CA GLY A 121 -5.61 -9.19 -3.99
C GLY A 121 -6.87 -9.89 -4.55
N TYR A 122 -6.72 -11.01 -5.25
CA TYR A 122 -7.83 -11.79 -5.81
C TYR A 122 -7.79 -13.23 -5.30
N THR A 123 -8.91 -13.70 -4.76
CA THR A 123 -8.93 -14.97 -4.03
C THR A 123 -10.35 -15.53 -3.94
N MET A 124 -10.49 -16.84 -3.67
CA MET A 124 -11.79 -17.48 -3.43
C MET A 124 -11.97 -17.91 -1.98
N CYS A 125 -13.14 -18.45 -1.64
CA CYS A 125 -13.49 -18.81 -0.27
C CYS A 125 -12.49 -19.78 0.37
N SER A 126 -11.99 -20.76 -0.40
CA SER A 126 -11.01 -21.72 0.11
C SER A 126 -9.66 -21.09 0.43
N THR A 127 -9.19 -20.27 -0.48
CA THR A 127 -7.89 -19.61 -0.41
C THR A 127 -7.84 -18.57 0.71
N ILE A 128 -8.87 -17.72 0.87
CA ILE A 128 -8.92 -16.76 1.98
C ILE A 128 -9.12 -17.45 3.33
N SER A 129 -9.84 -18.58 3.36
CA SER A 129 -9.92 -19.39 4.57
C SER A 129 -8.53 -19.87 4.96
N GLY A 130 -7.71 -20.35 4.01
CA GLY A 130 -6.31 -20.72 4.24
C GLY A 130 -5.45 -19.56 4.73
N ILE A 131 -5.49 -18.40 4.05
CA ILE A 131 -4.77 -17.18 4.45
C ILE A 131 -5.07 -16.82 5.91
N ASN A 132 -6.35 -16.82 6.29
CA ASN A 132 -6.78 -16.48 7.65
C ASN A 132 -6.20 -17.42 8.71
N GLN A 133 -6.01 -18.71 8.41
CA GLN A 133 -5.40 -19.65 9.35
C GLN A 133 -3.96 -19.23 9.67
N SER A 134 -3.16 -18.85 8.66
CA SER A 134 -1.79 -18.34 8.89
C SER A 134 -1.77 -17.07 9.75
N LEU A 135 -2.77 -16.20 9.59
CA LEU A 135 -2.90 -14.99 10.41
C LEU A 135 -3.18 -15.32 11.88
N TYR A 136 -4.10 -16.26 12.14
CA TYR A 136 -4.45 -16.68 13.51
C TYR A 136 -3.35 -17.50 14.18
N GLU A 137 -2.65 -18.35 13.41
CA GLU A 137 -1.48 -19.08 13.86
C GLU A 137 -0.37 -18.12 14.31
N THR A 138 -0.13 -17.05 13.54
CA THR A 138 0.84 -15.99 13.91
C THR A 138 0.44 -15.23 15.18
N LEU A 139 -0.87 -15.11 15.46
CA LEU A 139 -1.37 -14.55 16.73
C LEU A 139 -1.29 -15.54 17.90
N GLY A 140 -0.96 -16.80 17.65
CA GLY A 140 -0.97 -17.87 18.66
C GLY A 140 -2.39 -18.31 19.07
N LEU A 141 -3.39 -18.07 18.22
CA LEU A 141 -4.78 -18.48 18.48
C LEU A 141 -5.04 -19.86 17.87
N ARG A 142 -5.84 -20.67 18.57
CA ARG A 142 -6.36 -21.91 17.98
C ARG A 142 -7.34 -21.58 16.87
N HIS A 143 -7.23 -22.28 15.75
CA HIS A 143 -8.04 -22.05 14.56
C HIS A 143 -8.46 -23.36 13.91
N GLN A 144 -9.51 -23.29 13.10
CA GLN A 144 -10.06 -24.40 12.34
C GLN A 144 -10.48 -23.92 10.95
N TYR A 145 -10.32 -24.80 9.97
CA TYR A 145 -10.79 -24.62 8.61
C TYR A 145 -12.04 -25.50 8.41
N TRP A 146 -13.16 -24.91 7.99
CA TRP A 146 -14.39 -25.65 7.73
C TRP A 146 -14.82 -25.60 6.27
N ASP A 147 -15.11 -26.79 5.73
CA ASP A 147 -16.06 -26.92 4.64
C ASP A 147 -17.47 -26.75 5.20
N ILE A 148 -18.23 -25.86 4.59
CA ILE A 148 -19.68 -25.81 4.70
C ILE A 148 -20.26 -26.06 3.30
N CYS A 149 -21.56 -26.28 3.21
CA CYS A 149 -22.21 -26.97 2.09
C CYS A 149 -21.67 -26.58 0.69
N ASN A 150 -21.67 -25.30 0.33
CA ASN A 150 -21.10 -24.82 -0.93
C ASN A 150 -20.07 -23.69 -0.72
N HIS A 151 -19.41 -23.67 0.45
CA HIS A 151 -18.57 -22.55 0.87
C HIS A 151 -17.52 -23.01 1.90
N THR A 152 -16.54 -22.17 2.22
CA THR A 152 -15.59 -22.46 3.30
C THR A 152 -15.39 -21.25 4.17
N VAL A 153 -15.23 -21.49 5.47
CA VAL A 153 -15.05 -20.45 6.48
C VAL A 153 -13.98 -20.84 7.47
N THR A 154 -13.52 -19.85 8.24
CA THR A 154 -12.61 -20.07 9.36
C THR A 154 -13.36 -20.04 10.68
N ASN A 155 -12.88 -20.79 11.67
CA ASN A 155 -13.35 -20.75 13.05
C ASN A 155 -12.12 -20.46 13.93
N VAL A 156 -12.14 -19.46 14.80
CA VAL A 156 -11.00 -19.08 15.63
C VAL A 156 -11.42 -18.97 17.09
N GLU A 157 -10.55 -19.43 17.99
CA GLU A 157 -10.85 -19.44 19.42
C GLU A 157 -10.30 -18.21 20.13
N TYR A 158 -11.18 -17.56 20.87
CA TYR A 158 -10.86 -16.57 21.89
C TYR A 158 -11.95 -16.61 22.96
N ASP A 159 -11.68 -16.05 24.14
CA ASP A 159 -12.63 -16.03 25.27
C ASP A 159 -13.24 -17.41 25.63
N GLY A 160 -12.48 -18.49 25.36
CA GLY A 160 -12.86 -19.88 25.66
C GLY A 160 -13.86 -20.52 24.70
N ALA A 161 -14.16 -19.91 23.55
CA ALA A 161 -15.07 -20.45 22.55
C ALA A 161 -14.56 -20.22 21.11
N PHE A 162 -15.00 -21.05 20.17
CA PHE A 162 -14.72 -20.85 18.75
C PHE A 162 -15.78 -19.96 18.09
N HIS A 163 -15.30 -19.06 17.25
CA HIS A 163 -16.11 -18.06 16.55
C HIS A 163 -15.86 -18.10 15.04
N MET A 164 -16.94 -18.15 14.26
CA MET A 164 -16.89 -18.20 12.80
C MET A 164 -16.50 -16.84 12.22
N ILE A 165 -15.54 -16.84 11.29
CA ILE A 165 -15.13 -15.68 10.51
C ILE A 165 -15.20 -16.02 9.02
N ASP A 166 -16.07 -15.33 8.28
CA ASP A 166 -16.20 -15.44 6.82
C ASP A 166 -15.57 -14.21 6.14
N GLY A 167 -14.26 -14.29 5.93
CA GLY A 167 -13.51 -13.26 5.19
C GLY A 167 -13.77 -13.28 3.68
N SER A 168 -14.48 -14.28 3.16
CA SER A 168 -14.72 -14.41 1.72
C SER A 168 -15.94 -13.61 1.28
N MET A 169 -17.06 -13.70 2.00
CA MET A 169 -18.24 -12.86 1.80
C MET A 169 -18.24 -11.61 2.69
N SER A 170 -17.19 -11.42 3.48
CA SER A 170 -17.05 -10.32 4.44
C SER A 170 -18.24 -10.29 5.41
N ASN A 171 -18.58 -11.45 5.96
CA ASN A 171 -19.72 -11.62 6.86
C ASN A 171 -19.28 -12.12 8.24
N LEU A 172 -19.88 -11.52 9.27
CA LEU A 172 -19.77 -11.97 10.65
C LEU A 172 -21.18 -12.19 11.17
N VAL A 173 -21.40 -13.29 11.88
CA VAL A 173 -22.72 -13.67 12.41
C VAL A 173 -22.66 -13.66 13.93
N THR A 174 -23.58 -12.94 14.57
CA THR A 174 -23.70 -12.98 16.03
C THR A 174 -24.75 -13.99 16.47
N ARG A 175 -24.68 -14.35 17.75
CA ARG A 175 -25.79 -14.98 18.46
C ARG A 175 -26.96 -13.99 18.62
N ASP A 176 -28.05 -14.46 19.22
CA ASP A 176 -29.24 -13.65 19.49
C ASP A 176 -28.96 -12.44 20.41
N ASP A 177 -27.86 -12.45 21.16
CA ASP A 177 -27.41 -11.31 21.97
C ASP A 177 -26.93 -10.11 21.13
N GLY A 178 -26.73 -10.28 19.83
CA GLY A 178 -26.28 -9.24 18.91
C GLY A 178 -24.83 -8.79 19.10
N VAL A 179 -24.05 -9.48 19.94
CA VAL A 179 -22.69 -9.07 20.35
C VAL A 179 -21.69 -10.21 20.18
N THR A 180 -22.01 -11.40 20.65
CA THR A 180 -21.09 -12.54 20.62
C THR A 180 -21.12 -13.19 19.24
N LEU A 181 -19.96 -13.37 18.59
CA LEU A 181 -19.89 -14.10 17.32
C LEU A 181 -20.29 -15.57 17.51
N ALA A 182 -21.08 -16.11 16.59
CA ALA A 182 -21.51 -17.50 16.62
C ALA A 182 -20.40 -18.45 16.15
N SER A 183 -20.42 -19.70 16.61
CA SER A 183 -19.59 -20.78 16.03
C SER A 183 -20.10 -21.19 14.64
N VAL A 184 -19.33 -21.99 13.91
CA VAL A 184 -19.76 -22.56 12.61
C VAL A 184 -21.04 -23.39 12.77
N GLU A 185 -21.10 -24.21 13.82
CA GLU A 185 -22.24 -25.07 14.12
C GLU A 185 -23.49 -24.26 14.51
N GLU A 186 -23.34 -23.25 15.37
CA GLU A 186 -24.43 -22.33 15.73
C GLU A 186 -24.96 -21.59 14.50
N THR A 187 -24.06 -21.17 13.60
CA THR A 187 -24.41 -20.45 12.37
C THR A 187 -25.21 -21.33 11.40
N ALA A 188 -24.92 -22.63 11.33
CA ALA A 188 -25.61 -23.58 10.45
C ALA A 188 -26.85 -24.24 11.07
N ALA A 189 -27.08 -24.06 12.37
CA ALA A 189 -28.27 -24.55 13.07
C ALA A 189 -29.55 -23.85 12.59
N ASP A 190 -30.71 -24.44 12.91
CA ASP A 190 -32.04 -23.88 12.66
C ASP A 190 -32.24 -23.34 11.23
N ALA A 191 -31.74 -24.09 10.24
CA ALA A 191 -31.73 -23.70 8.83
C ALA A 191 -31.11 -22.31 8.61
N ALA A 192 -29.93 -22.10 9.21
CA ALA A 192 -29.14 -20.87 9.15
C ALA A 192 -29.91 -19.62 9.60
N ARG A 193 -30.74 -19.74 10.64
CA ARG A 193 -31.52 -18.61 11.18
C ARG A 193 -30.63 -17.42 11.55
N LEU A 194 -29.53 -17.66 12.26
CA LEU A 194 -28.59 -16.61 12.65
C LEU A 194 -27.96 -15.91 11.44
N VAL A 195 -27.65 -16.63 10.35
CA VAL A 195 -27.15 -15.99 9.12
C VAL A 195 -28.17 -15.02 8.54
N LYS A 196 -29.45 -15.40 8.54
CA LYS A 196 -30.54 -14.57 8.00
C LYS A 196 -30.83 -13.35 8.89
N GLU A 197 -30.77 -13.51 10.21
CA GLU A 197 -31.29 -12.52 11.15
C GLU A 197 -30.21 -11.68 11.85
N HIS A 198 -29.00 -12.24 12.00
CA HIS A 198 -27.92 -11.72 12.87
C HIS A 198 -26.57 -11.57 12.15
N SER A 199 -26.56 -11.52 10.82
CA SER A 199 -25.37 -11.16 10.05
C SER A 199 -25.10 -9.65 10.12
N LEU A 200 -23.92 -9.27 10.62
CA LEU A 200 -23.56 -7.88 10.91
C LEU A 200 -23.36 -7.00 9.67
N TYR A 201 -22.83 -7.59 8.59
CA TYR A 201 -22.49 -6.85 7.36
C TYR A 201 -23.51 -7.10 6.27
N THR A 202 -24.76 -6.84 6.62
CA THR A 202 -25.91 -6.99 5.73
C THR A 202 -26.74 -5.72 5.71
N THR A 203 -27.48 -5.50 4.63
CA THR A 203 -28.35 -4.33 4.47
C THR A 203 -29.46 -4.30 5.52
N SER A 204 -29.90 -5.48 5.98
CA SER A 204 -30.86 -5.72 7.06
C SER A 204 -30.95 -7.23 7.35
N ALA A 205 -31.65 -7.60 8.42
CA ALA A 205 -32.15 -8.98 8.56
C ALA A 205 -32.93 -9.40 7.30
N ASN A 206 -32.67 -10.62 6.80
CA ASN A 206 -33.14 -11.18 5.53
C ASN A 206 -32.79 -10.40 4.26
N GLY A 207 -31.95 -9.36 4.35
CA GLY A 207 -31.55 -8.52 3.24
C GLY A 207 -30.41 -9.12 2.41
N PHE A 208 -29.41 -8.30 2.12
CA PHE A 208 -28.29 -8.62 1.25
C PHE A 208 -26.97 -8.43 1.96
N LEU A 209 -25.95 -9.21 1.58
CA LEU A 209 -24.57 -8.97 2.00
C LEU A 209 -24.07 -7.63 1.46
N GLN A 210 -23.35 -6.87 2.30
CA GLN A 210 -22.77 -5.59 1.91
C GLN A 210 -21.35 -5.72 1.34
N GLY A 211 -20.55 -6.71 1.78
CA GLY A 211 -19.14 -6.85 1.44
C GLY A 211 -18.76 -7.99 0.50
N SER A 212 -19.71 -8.53 -0.28
CA SER A 212 -19.51 -9.65 -1.20
C SER A 212 -19.02 -9.21 -2.61
N ASP A 213 -18.67 -10.19 -3.43
CA ASP A 213 -18.29 -10.05 -4.86
C ASP A 213 -19.38 -9.38 -5.70
N MET A 214 -20.63 -9.76 -5.43
CA MET A 214 -21.82 -9.28 -6.11
C MET A 214 -23.01 -9.23 -5.14
N MET A 215 -24.16 -8.80 -5.64
CA MET A 215 -25.41 -8.83 -4.91
C MET A 215 -25.82 -10.26 -4.49
N ARG A 216 -25.83 -10.52 -3.17
CA ARG A 216 -26.19 -11.81 -2.57
C ARG A 216 -27.25 -11.62 -1.49
N ASN A 217 -28.47 -12.06 -1.77
CA ASN A 217 -29.56 -12.15 -0.79
C ASN A 217 -29.24 -13.19 0.27
N LEU A 218 -29.67 -12.99 1.51
CA LEU A 218 -29.48 -13.95 2.60
C LEU A 218 -30.50 -15.09 2.54
N ALA A 219 -31.78 -14.75 2.36
CA ALA A 219 -32.90 -15.69 2.33
C ALA A 219 -33.31 -16.05 0.90
N ASP A 220 -33.85 -17.26 0.72
CA ASP A 220 -34.41 -17.70 -0.56
C ASP A 220 -35.44 -16.70 -1.11
N THR A 221 -35.30 -16.36 -2.38
CA THR A 221 -36.16 -15.36 -3.03
C THR A 221 -36.96 -16.01 -4.15
N ALA A 222 -38.28 -15.91 -4.08
CA ALA A 222 -39.17 -16.36 -5.16
C ALA A 222 -39.29 -15.27 -6.23
N SER A 223 -39.11 -15.66 -7.49
CA SER A 223 -39.39 -14.81 -8.64
C SER A 223 -40.88 -14.43 -8.66
N PRO A 224 -41.21 -13.12 -8.75
CA PRO A 224 -42.61 -12.68 -8.83
C PRO A 224 -43.26 -13.01 -10.19
N ILE A 225 -42.49 -13.52 -11.16
CA ILE A 225 -42.98 -13.84 -12.51
C ILE A 225 -43.48 -15.29 -12.59
N ASP A 226 -42.67 -16.22 -12.11
CA ASP A 226 -42.85 -17.67 -12.32
C ASP A 226 -42.72 -18.50 -11.03
N GLY A 227 -42.47 -17.86 -9.88
CA GLY A 227 -42.33 -18.53 -8.59
C GLY A 227 -41.00 -19.28 -8.41
N ARG A 228 -40.07 -19.23 -9.37
CA ARG A 228 -38.78 -19.91 -9.26
C ARG A 228 -37.96 -19.35 -8.10
N ILE A 229 -37.38 -20.23 -7.28
CA ILE A 229 -36.54 -19.84 -6.14
C ILE A 229 -35.10 -19.56 -6.59
N THR A 230 -34.59 -18.39 -6.20
CA THR A 230 -33.17 -18.05 -6.18
C THR A 230 -32.64 -18.33 -4.77
N PRO A 231 -31.75 -19.33 -4.59
CA PRO A 231 -31.22 -19.67 -3.27
C PRO A 231 -30.52 -18.49 -2.60
N GLY A 232 -30.81 -18.27 -1.32
CA GLY A 232 -30.11 -17.30 -0.49
C GLY A 232 -28.75 -17.80 -0.02
N PHE A 233 -27.85 -16.88 0.33
CA PHE A 233 -26.52 -17.20 0.82
C PHE A 233 -26.53 -18.00 2.13
N ALA A 234 -27.60 -17.89 2.94
CA ALA A 234 -27.79 -18.69 4.14
C ALA A 234 -27.77 -20.20 3.85
N ASN A 235 -28.14 -20.64 2.64
CA ASN A 235 -28.09 -22.07 2.26
C ASN A 235 -26.66 -22.62 2.16
N SER A 236 -25.64 -21.76 2.15
CA SER A 236 -24.24 -22.18 2.28
C SER A 236 -23.96 -22.77 3.67
N PHE A 237 -24.74 -22.41 4.68
CA PHE A 237 -24.61 -22.85 6.07
C PHE A 237 -25.67 -23.92 6.37
N CYS A 238 -25.38 -25.17 6.03
CA CYS A 238 -26.27 -26.28 6.30
C CYS A 238 -25.61 -27.32 7.21
N SER A 239 -26.33 -27.77 8.24
CA SER A 239 -25.81 -28.68 9.27
C SER A 239 -25.30 -30.02 8.69
N THR A 240 -25.86 -30.47 7.58
CA THR A 240 -25.48 -31.73 6.90
C THR A 240 -24.17 -31.64 6.10
N GLY A 241 -23.69 -30.43 5.81
CA GLY A 241 -22.46 -30.21 5.02
C GLY A 241 -21.30 -29.67 5.85
N LEU A 242 -21.42 -29.61 7.18
CA LEU A 242 -20.34 -29.20 8.05
C LEU A 242 -19.24 -30.26 8.07
N LYS A 243 -18.04 -29.89 7.62
CA LYS A 243 -16.88 -30.76 7.64
C LYS A 243 -15.64 -29.99 8.07
N PHE A 244 -15.17 -30.28 9.28
CA PHE A 244 -13.91 -29.77 9.78
C PHE A 244 -12.75 -30.42 9.00
N ARG A 245 -11.93 -29.59 8.36
CA ARG A 245 -10.71 -30.04 7.68
C ARG A 245 -9.58 -30.20 8.69
N ASN A 246 -9.57 -31.33 9.38
CA ASN A 246 -8.53 -31.67 10.35
C ASN A 246 -7.33 -32.43 9.76
N TYR A 247 -7.32 -32.67 8.45
CA TYR A 247 -6.40 -33.60 7.80
C TYR A 247 -5.35 -32.93 6.91
N TYR A 248 -5.53 -31.65 6.59
CA TYR A 248 -4.49 -30.82 5.99
C TYR A 248 -4.69 -29.35 6.35
N TYR A 249 -3.64 -28.54 6.22
CA TYR A 249 -3.70 -27.10 6.37
C TYR A 249 -4.21 -26.40 5.09
N ASN A 250 -3.61 -26.62 3.91
CA ASN A 250 -3.99 -25.93 2.65
C ASN A 250 -3.68 -24.43 2.62
N TRP A 251 -2.70 -23.98 3.40
CA TRP A 251 -2.11 -22.66 3.27
C TRP A 251 -0.59 -22.76 3.11
N ASP A 252 0.04 -21.64 2.81
CA ASP A 252 1.49 -21.46 2.75
C ASP A 252 1.84 -20.14 3.44
N ALA A 253 3.11 -19.96 3.78
CA ALA A 253 3.62 -18.72 4.36
C ALA A 253 5.14 -18.62 4.11
N GLY A 254 5.72 -17.43 4.33
CA GLY A 254 7.16 -17.21 4.30
C GLY A 254 7.65 -16.29 3.17
N HIS A 255 6.76 -15.78 2.31
CA HIS A 255 7.10 -14.70 1.40
C HIS A 255 7.35 -13.39 2.16
N ARG A 256 8.28 -12.59 1.62
CA ARG A 256 8.64 -11.27 2.10
C ARG A 256 8.69 -10.31 0.91
N TYR A 257 8.20 -9.10 1.13
CA TYR A 257 8.45 -7.98 0.22
C TYR A 257 9.89 -7.48 0.43
N VAL A 258 10.76 -7.69 -0.56
CA VAL A 258 12.17 -7.32 -0.50
C VAL A 258 12.48 -6.26 -1.55
N LEU A 259 12.48 -5.00 -1.14
CA LEU A 259 12.88 -3.88 -2.00
C LEU A 259 14.31 -3.43 -1.69
N ASN A 260 15.20 -3.66 -2.65
CA ASN A 260 16.56 -3.15 -2.65
C ASN A 260 16.68 -2.11 -3.77
N LEU A 261 17.34 -0.99 -3.48
CA LEU A 261 17.57 0.08 -4.46
C LEU A 261 19.03 0.49 -4.44
N ARG A 262 19.67 0.42 -5.61
CA ARG A 262 21.04 0.86 -5.88
C ARG A 262 21.04 2.15 -6.69
N GLN A 263 22.21 2.78 -6.81
CA GLN A 263 22.39 3.95 -7.67
C GLN A 263 21.90 3.66 -9.10
N GLY A 264 21.09 4.57 -9.66
CA GLY A 264 20.47 4.39 -10.98
C GLY A 264 19.20 3.54 -10.99
N GLU A 265 18.76 3.00 -9.85
CA GLU A 265 17.50 2.28 -9.71
C GLU A 265 16.41 3.16 -9.09
N SER A 266 15.18 3.01 -9.57
CA SER A 266 13.99 3.56 -8.93
C SER A 266 12.81 2.63 -9.07
N TYR A 267 11.87 2.72 -8.12
CA TYR A 267 10.62 1.97 -8.17
C TYR A 267 9.43 2.89 -7.92
N THR A 268 8.55 2.99 -8.91
CA THR A 268 7.30 3.76 -8.83
C THR A 268 6.11 2.82 -8.80
N ARG A 269 5.37 2.78 -7.71
CA ARG A 269 4.13 1.99 -7.57
C ARG A 269 2.92 2.88 -7.81
N TYR A 270 2.12 2.53 -8.82
CA TYR A 270 0.89 3.21 -9.20
C TYR A 270 -0.32 2.50 -8.60
N TYR A 271 -1.28 3.28 -8.12
CA TYR A 271 -2.51 2.80 -7.47
C TYR A 271 -3.63 2.48 -8.48
N HIS A 272 -3.28 2.46 -9.77
CA HIS A 272 -4.16 2.15 -10.87
C HIS A 272 -3.39 1.35 -11.94
N PRO A 273 -4.09 0.65 -12.85
CA PRO A 273 -3.44 -0.02 -13.96
C PRO A 273 -2.80 0.99 -14.90
N LEU A 274 -1.63 0.66 -15.45
CA LEU A 274 -0.94 1.47 -16.48
C LEU A 274 -1.33 1.09 -17.91
N GLY A 275 -2.00 -0.05 -18.09
CA GLY A 275 -2.47 -0.49 -19.39
C GLY A 275 -3.48 -1.63 -19.32
N SER A 276 -4.02 -1.99 -20.48
CA SER A 276 -5.06 -3.01 -20.66
C SER A 276 -4.58 -4.21 -21.48
N THR A 277 -3.29 -4.31 -21.80
CA THR A 277 -2.70 -5.49 -22.45
C THR A 277 -2.13 -6.46 -21.41
N PRO A 278 -1.97 -7.76 -21.74
CA PRO A 278 -1.43 -8.75 -20.81
C PRO A 278 -0.02 -8.49 -20.25
N ASP A 279 0.68 -7.46 -20.73
CA ASP A 279 2.00 -7.03 -20.22
C ASP A 279 1.93 -6.36 -18.84
N TYR A 280 0.72 -5.96 -18.40
CA TYR A 280 0.49 -5.21 -17.17
C TYR A 280 -0.04 -6.08 -16.02
N TRP A 281 -0.06 -7.40 -16.15
CA TRP A 281 -0.42 -8.28 -15.04
C TRP A 281 0.19 -9.68 -15.17
N VAL A 282 0.20 -10.39 -14.06
CA VAL A 282 0.55 -11.82 -14.00
C VAL A 282 -0.70 -12.64 -14.33
N GLY A 283 -0.57 -13.58 -15.26
CA GLY A 283 -1.65 -14.51 -15.59
C GLY A 283 -1.75 -15.62 -14.54
N SER A 284 -2.97 -16.08 -14.24
CA SER A 284 -3.17 -17.23 -13.35
C SER A 284 -3.07 -18.53 -14.13
N GLU A 285 -2.32 -19.51 -13.62
CA GLU A 285 -2.14 -20.80 -14.30
C GLU A 285 -3.46 -21.54 -14.52
N LYS A 286 -3.69 -22.06 -15.73
CA LYS A 286 -4.78 -23.01 -15.98
C LYS A 286 -4.33 -24.39 -15.52
N ILE A 287 -4.69 -24.72 -14.29
CA ILE A 287 -4.47 -26.02 -13.66
C ILE A 287 -4.78 -27.24 -14.55
N ALA A 288 -5.82 -27.18 -15.39
CA ALA A 288 -6.19 -28.30 -16.27
C ALA A 288 -5.26 -28.46 -17.50
N ALA A 289 -4.33 -27.54 -17.72
CA ALA A 289 -3.38 -27.57 -18.82
C ALA A 289 -2.07 -28.27 -18.40
N PRO A 290 -1.42 -29.02 -19.31
CA PRO A 290 -0.13 -29.63 -19.05
C PRO A 290 1.04 -28.61 -19.04
N ASP A 291 0.84 -27.45 -19.66
CA ASP A 291 1.82 -26.36 -19.73
C ASP A 291 1.42 -25.22 -18.77
N PRO A 292 2.23 -24.90 -17.74
CA PRO A 292 1.92 -23.85 -16.78
C PRO A 292 1.92 -22.44 -17.41
N ALA A 293 2.57 -22.24 -18.56
CA ALA A 293 2.49 -20.98 -19.30
C ALA A 293 1.08 -20.69 -19.85
N THR A 294 0.22 -21.72 -19.92
CA THR A 294 -1.18 -21.53 -20.29
C THR A 294 -1.93 -20.85 -19.14
N THR A 295 -2.13 -19.54 -19.23
CA THR A 295 -2.78 -18.74 -18.18
C THR A 295 -4.18 -18.26 -18.57
N PHE A 296 -4.97 -17.88 -17.57
CA PHE A 296 -6.21 -17.11 -17.72
C PHE A 296 -6.11 -15.77 -16.98
N LEU A 297 -6.96 -14.83 -17.37
CA LEU A 297 -6.94 -13.48 -16.82
C LEU A 297 -7.99 -13.36 -15.73
N ILE A 298 -7.57 -12.97 -14.53
CA ILE A 298 -8.47 -12.62 -13.43
C ILE A 298 -8.69 -11.12 -13.49
N ASP A 299 -9.96 -10.70 -13.44
CA ASP A 299 -10.37 -9.29 -13.47
C ASP A 299 -9.69 -8.43 -14.55
N SER A 300 -9.59 -8.94 -15.78
CA SER A 300 -8.94 -8.23 -16.89
C SER A 300 -9.54 -6.85 -17.16
N ALA A 301 -10.84 -6.69 -16.87
CA ALA A 301 -11.59 -5.44 -16.98
C ALA A 301 -11.35 -4.44 -15.82
N GLY A 302 -10.62 -4.83 -14.76
CA GLY A 302 -10.37 -3.98 -13.59
C GLY A 302 -11.63 -3.64 -12.79
N THR A 303 -12.61 -4.55 -12.78
CA THR A 303 -13.93 -4.42 -12.15
C THR A 303 -13.83 -4.13 -10.66
N PHE A 304 -12.86 -4.72 -9.98
CA PHE A 304 -12.74 -4.65 -8.52
C PHE A 304 -11.71 -3.61 -8.03
N GLY A 305 -11.02 -2.94 -8.96
CA GLY A 305 -10.12 -1.83 -8.64
C GLY A 305 -8.98 -2.19 -7.66
N VAL A 306 -8.46 -3.42 -7.72
CA VAL A 306 -7.28 -3.83 -6.94
C VAL A 306 -6.03 -3.97 -7.81
N ARG A 307 -6.16 -4.03 -9.14
CA ARG A 307 -5.01 -4.01 -10.06
C ARG A 307 -4.35 -2.63 -10.06
N GLY A 308 -3.10 -2.57 -9.63
CA GLY A 308 -2.14 -1.51 -9.86
C GLY A 308 -0.90 -2.04 -10.59
N ASN A 309 0.04 -1.15 -10.89
CA ASN A 309 1.31 -1.53 -11.49
C ASN A 309 2.48 -0.85 -10.81
N GLY A 310 3.60 -1.56 -10.67
CA GLY A 310 4.87 -0.93 -10.40
C GLY A 310 5.69 -0.77 -11.67
N VAL A 311 6.54 0.24 -11.70
CA VAL A 311 7.56 0.48 -12.73
C VAL A 311 8.89 0.57 -12.01
N TRP A 312 9.67 -0.50 -12.12
CA TRP A 312 11.06 -0.51 -11.67
C TRP A 312 11.94 -0.20 -12.88
N SER A 313 12.77 0.83 -12.76
CA SER A 313 13.66 1.27 -13.83
C SER A 313 15.09 1.29 -13.34
N PHE A 314 16.00 0.86 -14.19
CA PHE A 314 17.43 0.84 -13.92
C PHE A 314 18.23 1.36 -15.10
N VAL A 315 19.08 2.36 -14.83
CA VAL A 315 20.05 2.90 -15.77
C VAL A 315 21.41 2.95 -15.08
N PRO A 316 22.32 1.99 -15.35
CA PRO A 316 23.66 2.03 -14.76
C PRO A 316 24.53 3.11 -15.37
N ASP A 317 25.42 3.67 -14.56
CA ASP A 317 26.60 4.39 -15.07
C ASP A 317 27.50 3.37 -15.78
N LEU A 318 27.91 3.62 -17.03
CA LEU A 318 28.84 2.77 -17.78
C LEU A 318 30.24 3.38 -17.87
N SER A 319 30.45 4.53 -17.23
CA SER A 319 31.71 5.26 -17.24
C SER A 319 32.76 4.59 -16.35
N GLY A 320 34.03 4.90 -16.61
CA GLY A 320 35.15 4.41 -15.80
C GLY A 320 35.10 4.81 -14.32
N ALA A 321 34.28 5.81 -13.96
CA ALA A 321 34.17 6.29 -12.58
C ALA A 321 33.11 5.54 -11.74
N GLY A 322 32.21 4.78 -12.37
CA GLY A 322 31.05 4.23 -11.67
C GLY A 322 30.47 2.91 -12.17
N TRP A 323 30.98 2.32 -13.25
CA TRP A 323 30.38 1.11 -13.82
C TRP A 323 30.35 -0.11 -12.89
N ASP A 324 31.33 -0.21 -12.01
CA ASP A 324 31.53 -1.30 -11.06
C ASP A 324 30.58 -1.25 -9.86
N ARG A 325 30.02 -0.08 -9.56
CA ARG A 325 29.26 0.22 -8.33
C ARG A 325 28.01 -0.63 -8.13
N VAL A 326 27.38 -1.07 -9.22
CA VAL A 326 26.09 -1.78 -9.23
C VAL A 326 26.17 -3.15 -9.91
N VAL A 327 27.38 -3.58 -10.28
CA VAL A 327 27.61 -4.87 -10.94
C VAL A 327 27.44 -6.00 -9.95
N TYR A 328 26.62 -6.98 -10.32
CA TYR A 328 26.42 -8.21 -9.55
C TYR A 328 27.63 -9.13 -9.69
N ARG A 329 28.10 -9.31 -10.93
CA ARG A 329 29.31 -10.07 -11.28
C ARG A 329 29.84 -9.60 -12.64
N SER A 330 31.15 -9.61 -12.82
CA SER A 330 31.77 -9.39 -14.13
C SER A 330 32.96 -10.31 -14.37
N ASP A 331 33.28 -10.56 -15.64
CA ASP A 331 34.49 -11.24 -16.10
C ASP A 331 34.98 -10.63 -17.41
N ASN A 332 36.29 -10.38 -17.53
CA ASN A 332 36.94 -9.78 -18.71
C ASN A 332 36.30 -8.45 -19.21
N ILE A 333 35.85 -7.57 -18.31
CA ILE A 333 35.24 -6.27 -18.65
C ILE A 333 36.15 -5.11 -18.24
N VAL A 334 36.19 -4.05 -19.06
CA VAL A 334 36.81 -2.77 -18.74
C VAL A 334 35.93 -1.62 -19.25
N ALA A 335 35.94 -0.48 -18.57
CA ALA A 335 35.37 0.74 -19.12
C ALA A 335 36.30 1.36 -20.16
N ALA A 336 35.85 1.49 -21.41
CA ALA A 336 36.60 2.04 -22.52
C ALA A 336 35.67 2.70 -23.55
N GLY A 337 36.13 3.77 -24.21
CA GLY A 337 35.39 4.40 -25.32
C GLY A 337 34.01 4.97 -24.95
N GLY A 338 33.80 5.33 -23.67
CA GLY A 338 32.50 5.84 -23.18
C GLY A 338 31.49 4.76 -22.78
N GLY A 339 31.91 3.49 -22.69
CA GLY A 339 31.06 2.38 -22.25
C GLY A 339 31.88 1.19 -21.73
N LEU A 340 31.29 -0.01 -21.74
CA LEU A 340 31.94 -1.25 -21.30
C LEU A 340 32.39 -2.09 -22.49
N ALA A 341 33.64 -2.55 -22.49
CA ALA A 341 34.22 -3.37 -23.54
C ALA A 341 34.96 -4.59 -22.98
N PRO A 342 35.25 -5.61 -23.80
CA PRO A 342 36.15 -6.68 -23.43
C PRO A 342 37.54 -6.15 -23.01
N ALA A 343 38.02 -6.53 -21.84
CA ALA A 343 39.36 -6.19 -21.37
C ALA A 343 40.45 -6.88 -22.21
N SER A 344 40.15 -8.06 -22.76
CA SER A 344 40.99 -8.81 -23.69
C SER A 344 40.14 -9.42 -24.80
N GLY A 345 40.65 -9.37 -26.03
CA GLY A 345 40.01 -9.97 -27.20
C GLY A 345 40.13 -11.50 -27.20
N GLY A 346 39.29 -12.17 -27.98
CA GLY A 346 39.36 -13.63 -28.18
C GLY A 346 38.84 -14.46 -27.00
N ARG A 347 38.26 -13.84 -25.98
CA ARG A 347 37.51 -14.48 -24.90
C ARG A 347 36.19 -13.74 -24.66
N ASP A 348 35.25 -14.38 -24.00
CA ASP A 348 33.98 -13.73 -23.65
C ASP A 348 34.23 -12.70 -22.54
N ALA A 349 33.43 -11.65 -22.54
CA ALA A 349 33.39 -10.60 -21.54
C ALA A 349 31.94 -10.50 -21.05
N ASP A 350 31.74 -10.75 -19.76
CA ASP A 350 30.42 -10.80 -19.16
C ASP A 350 30.28 -9.69 -18.11
N VAL A 351 29.19 -8.93 -18.16
CA VAL A 351 28.73 -8.09 -17.05
C VAL A 351 27.31 -8.48 -16.69
N VAL A 352 27.06 -8.69 -15.39
CA VAL A 352 25.80 -9.20 -14.86
C VAL A 352 25.20 -8.17 -13.90
N TYR A 353 23.91 -7.91 -14.06
CA TYR A 353 23.10 -7.07 -13.18
C TYR A 353 21.98 -7.91 -12.55
N ASN A 354 21.60 -7.58 -11.33
CA ASN A 354 20.46 -8.21 -10.64
C ASN A 354 19.24 -7.30 -10.80
N VAL A 355 18.09 -7.85 -11.20
CA VAL A 355 16.81 -7.14 -11.27
C VAL A 355 15.89 -7.72 -10.20
N ALA A 356 15.51 -6.91 -9.22
CA ALA A 356 14.72 -7.34 -8.05
C ALA A 356 13.67 -6.29 -7.66
N PRO A 357 12.57 -6.15 -8.41
CA PRO A 357 11.59 -5.08 -8.23
C PRO A 357 10.61 -5.28 -7.07
N ALA A 358 10.91 -6.22 -6.15
CA ALA A 358 10.15 -6.58 -4.95
C ALA A 358 8.76 -7.23 -5.17
N ASN A 359 8.00 -6.80 -6.19
CA ASN A 359 6.71 -7.37 -6.58
C ASN A 359 6.84 -8.31 -7.79
N ALA A 360 5.81 -9.13 -8.02
CA ALA A 360 5.78 -10.05 -9.15
C ALA A 360 5.88 -9.32 -10.50
N ILE A 361 6.81 -9.74 -11.34
CA ILE A 361 7.07 -9.17 -12.66
C ILE A 361 5.92 -9.55 -13.60
N ALA A 362 5.28 -8.56 -14.20
CA ALA A 362 4.31 -8.75 -15.26
C ALA A 362 5.01 -8.81 -16.63
N SER A 363 5.92 -7.87 -16.89
CA SER A 363 6.74 -7.82 -18.10
C SER A 363 8.02 -7.01 -17.86
N GLN A 364 8.98 -7.13 -18.77
CA GLN A 364 10.23 -6.39 -18.74
C GLN A 364 10.66 -6.04 -20.17
N THR A 365 11.28 -4.88 -20.34
CA THR A 365 12.02 -4.54 -21.56
C THR A 365 13.45 -4.20 -21.21
N ILE A 366 14.41 -4.82 -21.91
CA ILE A 366 15.82 -4.45 -21.84
C ILE A 366 16.17 -3.65 -23.08
N HIS A 367 16.64 -2.42 -22.87
CA HIS A 367 17.10 -1.50 -23.89
C HIS A 367 18.63 -1.44 -23.84
N ALA A 368 19.32 -1.97 -24.85
CA ALA A 368 20.78 -1.93 -24.93
C ALA A 368 21.25 -1.28 -26.23
N ALA A 369 22.34 -0.52 -26.17
CA ALA A 369 23.00 0.01 -27.35
C ALA A 369 24.48 -0.38 -27.35
N PHE A 370 24.96 -0.91 -28.48
CA PHE A 370 26.34 -1.34 -28.65
C PHE A 370 27.06 -0.52 -29.72
N PHE A 371 28.31 -0.16 -29.46
CA PHE A 371 29.27 0.14 -30.52
C PHE A 371 29.77 -1.19 -31.10
N LYS A 372 29.83 -1.32 -32.43
CA LYS A 372 30.44 -2.47 -33.12
C LYS A 372 31.18 -2.04 -34.38
N SER A 373 32.47 -2.32 -34.49
CA SER A 373 33.26 -2.04 -35.69
C SER A 373 33.55 -3.26 -36.56
N ASP A 374 33.24 -4.47 -36.08
CA ASP A 374 33.48 -5.74 -36.77
C ASP A 374 32.23 -6.64 -36.69
N ALA A 375 31.81 -7.19 -37.82
CA ALA A 375 30.67 -8.10 -37.91
C ALA A 375 30.93 -9.44 -37.18
N ALA A 376 32.21 -9.82 -36.99
CA ALA A 376 32.61 -10.99 -36.22
C ALA A 376 32.54 -10.78 -34.70
N ALA A 377 32.50 -9.52 -34.24
CA ALA A 377 32.31 -9.22 -32.83
C ALA A 377 30.86 -9.57 -32.41
N ARG A 378 30.71 -10.16 -31.23
CA ARG A 378 29.40 -10.61 -30.71
C ARG A 378 28.99 -9.75 -29.53
N ALA A 379 27.71 -9.44 -29.45
CA ALA A 379 27.05 -8.87 -28.28
C ALA A 379 25.69 -9.55 -28.13
N ALA A 380 25.44 -10.13 -26.96
CA ALA A 380 24.22 -10.87 -26.65
C ALA A 380 23.74 -10.56 -25.23
N ILE A 381 22.44 -10.73 -25.02
CA ILE A 381 21.73 -10.50 -23.77
C ILE A 381 21.12 -11.83 -23.36
N ALA A 382 21.38 -12.25 -22.12
CA ALA A 382 20.81 -13.46 -21.54
C ALA A 382 20.22 -13.16 -20.16
N ILE A 383 19.21 -13.93 -19.75
CA ILE A 383 18.61 -13.83 -18.42
C ILE A 383 18.73 -15.14 -17.64
N SER A 384 18.62 -15.06 -16.32
CA SER A 384 18.54 -16.22 -15.42
C SER A 384 17.49 -15.99 -14.33
N LEU A 385 16.53 -16.91 -14.20
CA LEU A 385 15.49 -16.89 -13.16
C LEU A 385 15.86 -17.70 -11.90
N ASN A 386 17.00 -18.38 -11.93
CA ASN A 386 17.50 -19.26 -10.87
C ASN A 386 18.92 -18.89 -10.46
N HIS A 387 19.17 -17.58 -10.38
CA HIS A 387 20.39 -16.98 -9.80
C HIS A 387 21.70 -17.44 -10.45
N GLY A 388 21.64 -17.65 -11.77
CA GLY A 388 22.81 -17.96 -12.60
C GLY A 388 23.06 -19.45 -12.82
N ALA A 389 22.22 -20.34 -12.28
CA ALA A 389 22.34 -21.79 -12.51
C ALA A 389 22.06 -22.15 -13.98
N THR A 390 21.02 -21.57 -14.59
CA THR A 390 20.75 -21.67 -16.03
C THR A 390 20.58 -20.29 -16.66
N TRP A 391 20.92 -20.18 -17.95
CA TRP A 391 20.87 -18.93 -18.70
C TRP A 391 20.11 -19.12 -20.02
N THR A 392 19.23 -18.18 -20.34
CA THR A 392 18.46 -18.14 -21.58
C THR A 392 18.86 -16.91 -22.37
N ASP A 393 19.33 -17.09 -23.61
CA ASP A 393 19.62 -15.99 -24.52
C ASP A 393 18.30 -15.37 -25.01
N VAL A 394 18.18 -14.05 -24.90
CA VAL A 394 16.93 -13.31 -25.21
C VAL A 394 17.12 -12.20 -26.26
N GLY A 395 18.35 -11.75 -26.50
CA GLY A 395 18.64 -10.72 -27.49
C GLY A 395 20.06 -10.78 -28.02
N SER A 396 20.29 -10.25 -29.22
CA SER A 396 21.62 -10.19 -29.85
C SER A 396 21.71 -9.03 -30.84
N ALA A 397 22.88 -8.40 -30.89
CA ALA A 397 23.21 -7.37 -31.89
C ALA A 397 23.48 -7.96 -33.29
N GLY A 398 23.42 -9.29 -33.45
CA GLY A 398 23.61 -9.99 -34.72
C GLY A 398 24.93 -9.62 -35.40
N THR A 399 24.90 -9.50 -36.73
CA THR A 399 26.04 -9.10 -37.57
C THR A 399 26.11 -7.59 -37.83
N ALA A 400 25.17 -6.82 -37.31
CA ALA A 400 25.12 -5.37 -37.50
C ALA A 400 26.38 -4.69 -36.92
N VAL A 401 26.87 -3.68 -37.62
CA VAL A 401 28.01 -2.83 -37.24
C VAL A 401 27.59 -1.37 -37.31
N GLY A 402 28.20 -0.53 -36.48
CA GLY A 402 27.89 0.88 -36.39
C GLY A 402 28.33 1.49 -35.06
N SER A 403 28.30 2.82 -35.00
CA SER A 403 28.56 3.55 -33.76
C SER A 403 27.49 3.34 -32.69
N ARG A 404 26.29 2.92 -33.10
CA ARG A 404 25.15 2.62 -32.23
C ARG A 404 24.29 1.53 -32.88
N VAL A 405 24.32 0.33 -32.30
CA VAL A 405 23.51 -0.84 -32.67
C VAL A 405 22.57 -1.12 -31.51
N GLU A 406 21.29 -0.82 -31.70
CA GLU A 406 20.25 -0.97 -30.67
C GLU A 406 19.71 -2.40 -30.63
N VAL A 407 19.46 -2.88 -29.41
CA VAL A 407 18.87 -4.18 -29.12
C VAL A 407 17.83 -3.97 -28.03
N ASP A 408 16.57 -3.94 -28.44
CA ASP A 408 15.41 -3.88 -27.54
C ASP A 408 14.81 -5.27 -27.38
N VAL A 409 14.68 -5.72 -26.13
CA VAL A 409 14.22 -7.06 -25.80
C VAL A 409 12.99 -6.97 -24.89
N PRO A 410 11.77 -6.86 -25.45
CA PRO A 410 10.55 -7.00 -24.67
C PRO A 410 10.33 -8.46 -24.29
N MET A 411 10.03 -8.70 -23.02
CA MET A 411 9.82 -10.03 -22.44
C MET A 411 8.59 -10.02 -21.55
N ARG A 412 7.69 -10.96 -21.81
CA ARG A 412 6.55 -11.24 -20.95
C ARG A 412 6.61 -12.67 -20.46
N ASP A 413 6.43 -13.63 -21.37
CA ASP A 413 6.25 -15.04 -20.99
C ASP A 413 7.48 -15.63 -20.28
N ALA A 414 8.68 -15.14 -20.61
CA ALA A 414 9.93 -15.56 -19.97
C ALA A 414 10.10 -15.04 -18.53
N VAL A 415 9.32 -14.05 -18.08
CA VAL A 415 9.51 -13.36 -16.80
C VAL A 415 8.23 -13.21 -15.97
N ASN A 416 7.06 -13.51 -16.55
CA ASN A 416 5.76 -13.33 -15.90
C ASN A 416 5.66 -14.17 -14.61
N GLY A 417 5.38 -13.52 -13.49
CA GLY A 417 5.29 -14.15 -12.17
C GLY A 417 6.63 -14.31 -11.42
N ALA A 418 7.77 -14.00 -12.04
CA ALA A 418 9.07 -13.98 -11.36
C ALA A 418 9.18 -12.79 -10.39
N TYR A 419 9.96 -12.93 -9.31
CA TYR A 419 10.22 -11.84 -8.35
C TYR A 419 11.60 -11.19 -8.54
N GLY A 420 12.43 -11.79 -9.38
CA GLY A 420 13.74 -11.27 -9.72
C GLY A 420 14.43 -12.15 -10.75
N MET A 421 15.48 -11.61 -11.34
CA MET A 421 16.31 -12.31 -12.32
C MET A 421 17.69 -11.68 -12.40
N LEU A 422 18.64 -12.41 -12.98
CA LEU A 422 19.91 -11.84 -13.42
C LEU A 422 19.84 -11.52 -14.92
N VAL A 423 20.41 -10.39 -15.32
CA VAL A 423 20.61 -9.99 -16.71
C VAL A 423 22.10 -9.98 -17.01
N ARG A 424 22.54 -10.74 -18.01
CA ARG A 424 23.93 -10.82 -18.46
C ARG A 424 24.06 -10.21 -19.84
N ILE A 425 24.97 -9.25 -19.94
CA ILE A 425 25.47 -8.74 -21.22
C ILE A 425 26.78 -9.45 -21.52
N ARG A 426 26.79 -10.21 -22.62
CA ARG A 426 27.97 -10.96 -23.09
C ARG A 426 28.51 -10.33 -24.36
N MET A 427 29.78 -9.98 -24.35
CA MET A 427 30.50 -9.44 -25.50
C MET A 427 31.69 -10.32 -25.84
N ARG A 428 31.99 -10.48 -27.13
CA ARG A 428 33.21 -11.15 -27.58
C ARG A 428 33.81 -10.38 -28.74
N ALA A 429 34.98 -9.81 -28.51
CA ALA A 429 35.77 -9.14 -29.53
C ALA A 429 36.76 -10.11 -30.21
N PRO A 430 37.18 -9.85 -31.47
CA PRO A 430 38.32 -10.55 -32.07
C PRO A 430 39.59 -10.42 -31.23
N ALA A 431 40.48 -11.42 -31.30
CA ALA A 431 41.68 -11.52 -30.46
C ALA A 431 42.55 -10.24 -30.47
N ASN A 432 42.71 -9.63 -31.65
CA ASN A 432 43.59 -8.47 -31.85
C ASN A 432 42.85 -7.13 -31.83
N ALA A 433 41.55 -7.12 -31.49
CA ALA A 433 40.71 -5.91 -31.52
C ALA A 433 39.71 -5.87 -30.36
N PRO A 434 40.15 -5.85 -29.09
CA PRO A 434 39.25 -5.85 -27.91
C PRO A 434 38.22 -4.71 -27.91
N SER A 435 38.55 -3.58 -28.53
CA SER A 435 37.66 -2.43 -28.67
C SER A 435 36.65 -2.54 -29.83
N ALA A 436 36.58 -3.68 -30.54
CA ALA A 436 35.68 -3.85 -31.68
C ALA A 436 34.19 -3.94 -31.29
N VAL A 437 33.89 -4.11 -30.00
CA VAL A 437 32.54 -4.09 -29.44
C VAL A 437 32.55 -3.43 -28.06
N ALA A 438 31.55 -2.60 -27.77
CA ALA A 438 31.32 -2.04 -26.45
C ALA A 438 29.83 -1.83 -26.17
N LEU A 439 29.37 -2.06 -24.95
CA LEU A 439 28.07 -1.64 -24.45
C LEU A 439 28.13 -0.14 -24.12
N THR A 440 27.35 0.66 -24.82
CA THR A 440 27.36 2.13 -24.76
C THR A 440 26.15 2.73 -24.05
N ALA A 441 25.05 1.98 -23.94
CA ALA A 441 23.90 2.34 -23.12
C ALA A 441 23.16 1.07 -22.66
N LEU A 442 22.57 1.13 -21.47
CA LEU A 442 21.68 0.11 -20.93
C LEU A 442 20.57 0.79 -20.14
N ALA A 443 19.32 0.40 -20.38
CA ALA A 443 18.20 0.66 -19.51
C ALA A 443 17.37 -0.63 -19.36
N ILE A 444 16.85 -0.88 -18.16
CA ILE A 444 15.97 -2.01 -17.89
C ILE A 444 14.71 -1.47 -17.24
N ASP A 445 13.58 -1.66 -17.91
CA ASP A 445 12.26 -1.25 -17.43
C ASP A 445 11.42 -2.48 -17.14
N THR A 446 10.96 -2.61 -15.90
CA THR A 446 10.20 -3.76 -15.42
C THR A 446 8.86 -3.31 -14.90
N ILE A 447 7.78 -3.84 -15.49
CA ILE A 447 6.42 -3.66 -15.00
C ILE A 447 6.10 -4.78 -14.03
N THR A 448 5.65 -4.44 -12.83
CA THR A 448 5.18 -5.41 -11.83
C THR A 448 3.66 -5.35 -11.68
N HIS A 449 3.06 -6.47 -11.29
CA HIS A 449 1.68 -6.53 -10.82
C HIS A 449 1.68 -6.15 -9.34
N VAL A 450 0.83 -5.20 -8.97
CA VAL A 450 0.71 -4.70 -7.60
C VAL A 450 -0.75 -4.71 -7.21
N ASN A 451 -1.06 -5.14 -5.99
CA ASN A 451 -2.37 -4.86 -5.41
C ASN A 451 -2.40 -3.41 -4.92
N ALA A 452 -3.15 -2.56 -5.62
CA ALA A 452 -3.29 -1.14 -5.30
C ALA A 452 -3.83 -0.89 -3.87
N ARG A 453 -4.56 -1.85 -3.28
CA ARG A 453 -5.11 -1.74 -1.92
C ARG A 453 -4.10 -2.03 -0.82
N ALA A 454 -3.01 -2.71 -1.15
CA ALA A 454 -1.89 -2.98 -0.25
C ALA A 454 -0.87 -1.85 -0.18
N LEU A 455 -0.98 -0.85 -1.06
CA LEU A 455 -0.04 0.25 -1.09
C LEU A 455 -0.29 1.26 0.05
N PRO A 456 0.76 1.97 0.51
CA PRO A 456 0.66 2.90 1.65
C PRO A 456 -0.40 3.99 1.46
N LYS A 457 -1.50 3.92 2.21
CA LYS A 457 -2.68 4.78 1.99
C LYS A 457 -2.45 6.20 2.52
N LEU A 458 -3.01 7.19 1.82
CA LEU A 458 -3.25 8.53 2.34
C LEU A 458 -4.74 8.75 2.61
N THR A 459 -5.04 9.44 3.69
CA THR A 459 -6.37 9.94 4.07
C THR A 459 -6.35 11.47 4.04
N ILE A 460 -7.53 12.09 4.15
CA ILE A 460 -7.64 13.55 4.28
C ILE A 460 -7.03 13.99 5.63
N GLY A 461 -6.44 15.18 5.68
CA GLY A 461 -5.77 15.71 6.87
C GLY A 461 -4.36 15.15 7.05
N ARG A 462 -3.94 15.01 8.31
CA ARG A 462 -2.57 14.58 8.67
C ARG A 462 -2.36 13.08 8.46
N ASN A 463 -1.36 12.71 7.67
CA ASN A 463 -0.87 11.33 7.54
C ASN A 463 0.57 11.25 8.04
N GLU A 464 0.86 10.23 8.84
CA GLU A 464 2.21 9.94 9.31
C GLU A 464 2.84 8.86 8.43
N ILE A 465 4.00 9.16 7.86
CA ILE A 465 4.75 8.27 6.97
C ILE A 465 6.02 7.85 7.69
N VAL A 466 6.24 6.53 7.79
CA VAL A 466 7.48 5.94 8.31
C VAL A 466 8.19 5.20 7.18
N VAL A 467 9.44 5.57 6.96
CA VAL A 467 10.35 4.93 6.02
C VAL A 467 11.39 4.19 6.83
N GLY A 468 11.43 2.87 6.67
CA GLY A 468 12.38 2.00 7.33
C GLY A 468 13.28 1.31 6.31
N ALA A 469 14.41 0.82 6.81
CA ALA A 469 15.25 -0.14 6.11
C ALA A 469 15.49 -1.32 7.05
N GLY A 470 15.35 -2.54 6.54
CA GLY A 470 15.65 -3.77 7.28
C GLY A 470 17.16 -4.00 7.42
N SER A 471 17.56 -5.27 7.59
CA SER A 471 18.98 -5.63 7.53
C SER A 471 19.59 -5.14 6.21
N GLN A 472 20.77 -4.53 6.27
CA GLN A 472 21.47 -4.06 5.06
C GLN A 472 22.18 -5.24 4.40
N THR A 473 21.38 -6.16 3.88
CA THR A 473 21.77 -7.42 3.22
C THR A 473 21.01 -7.55 1.91
N ASP A 474 21.72 -7.88 0.84
CA ASP A 474 21.06 -8.26 -0.41
C ASP A 474 20.54 -9.70 -0.29
N THR A 475 19.54 -10.05 -1.09
CA THR A 475 18.77 -11.30 -0.89
C THR A 475 18.56 -12.04 -2.20
N ILE A 476 18.90 -13.32 -2.17
CA ILE A 476 18.66 -14.29 -3.25
C ILE A 476 17.51 -15.21 -2.83
N VAL A 477 16.49 -15.36 -3.66
CA VAL A 477 15.32 -16.21 -3.36
C VAL A 477 15.15 -17.29 -4.43
N LEU A 478 15.26 -18.56 -4.04
CA LEU A 478 14.92 -19.69 -4.89
C LEU A 478 13.57 -20.28 -4.47
N TRP A 479 12.65 -20.41 -5.41
CA TRP A 479 11.31 -20.96 -5.20
C TRP A 479 10.96 -21.89 -6.38
N PRO A 480 11.36 -23.17 -6.32
CA PRO A 480 11.15 -24.11 -7.42
C PRO A 480 9.69 -24.56 -7.54
N ASP A 481 9.24 -24.81 -8.77
CA ASP A 481 8.01 -25.57 -9.05
C ASP A 481 8.33 -27.07 -9.01
N LEU A 482 7.80 -27.77 -8.01
CA LEU A 482 8.11 -29.18 -7.76
C LEU A 482 7.35 -30.16 -8.67
N ARG A 483 6.46 -29.68 -9.55
CA ARG A 483 5.61 -30.55 -10.38
C ARG A 483 6.32 -31.03 -11.65
N GLY A 484 6.02 -32.25 -12.06
CA GLY A 484 6.58 -32.86 -13.27
C GLY A 484 8.11 -32.78 -13.29
N GLU A 485 8.67 -32.26 -14.39
CA GLU A 485 10.12 -32.06 -14.56
C GLU A 485 10.56 -30.60 -14.34
N LEU A 486 9.67 -29.71 -13.89
CA LEU A 486 9.93 -28.26 -13.82
C LEU A 486 11.02 -27.89 -12.80
N TRP A 487 11.18 -28.70 -11.75
CA TRP A 487 12.20 -28.52 -10.70
C TRP A 487 13.62 -28.85 -11.18
N THR A 488 13.78 -29.62 -12.26
CA THR A 488 15.09 -30.12 -12.72
C THR A 488 16.03 -29.02 -13.17
N LYS A 489 15.50 -27.85 -13.55
CA LYS A 489 16.29 -26.68 -13.91
C LYS A 489 16.95 -26.00 -12.69
N ASP A 490 16.41 -26.23 -11.49
CA ASP A 490 16.83 -25.56 -10.25
C ASP A 490 17.66 -26.46 -9.32
N VAL A 491 17.51 -27.78 -9.46
CA VAL A 491 18.19 -28.76 -8.62
C VAL A 491 19.67 -28.88 -8.97
N TYR A 492 20.52 -28.99 -7.94
CA TYR A 492 21.96 -29.22 -8.10
C TYR A 492 22.30 -30.72 -8.13
N ASP A 493 21.69 -31.48 -7.22
CA ASP A 493 21.87 -32.92 -7.11
C ASP A 493 20.61 -33.57 -6.54
N PHE A 494 20.29 -34.79 -6.95
CA PHE A 494 19.07 -35.48 -6.51
C PHE A 494 19.21 -36.99 -6.56
N ARG A 495 18.39 -37.69 -5.78
CA ARG A 495 18.29 -39.14 -5.82
C ARG A 495 16.85 -39.57 -5.60
N ASN A 496 16.40 -40.55 -6.39
CA ASN A 496 15.15 -41.29 -6.17
C ASN A 496 13.90 -40.40 -6.06
N ILE A 497 13.76 -39.37 -6.90
CA ILE A 497 12.63 -38.43 -6.83
C ILE A 497 11.55 -38.77 -7.86
N ALA A 498 10.30 -38.79 -7.40
CA ALA A 498 9.10 -38.73 -8.24
C ALA A 498 8.29 -37.49 -7.84
N THR A 499 7.48 -37.00 -8.79
CA THR A 499 6.66 -35.81 -8.59
C THR A 499 5.23 -35.98 -9.11
N GLN A 500 4.32 -35.16 -8.60
CA GLN A 500 2.97 -35.06 -9.17
C GLN A 500 3.01 -34.39 -10.55
N PRO A 501 2.13 -34.78 -11.51
CA PRO A 501 2.02 -34.12 -12.79
C PRO A 501 1.57 -32.65 -12.66
N VAL A 502 1.98 -31.81 -13.61
CA VAL A 502 1.63 -30.38 -13.66
C VAL A 502 0.11 -30.15 -13.63
N SER A 503 -0.67 -31.05 -14.23
CA SER A 503 -2.12 -30.94 -14.36
C SER A 503 -2.91 -31.34 -13.09
N VAL A 504 -2.23 -31.74 -12.00
CA VAL A 504 -2.89 -32.22 -10.78
C VAL A 504 -2.79 -31.17 -9.65
N PRO A 505 -3.85 -30.40 -9.39
CA PRO A 505 -3.84 -29.35 -8.35
C PRO A 505 -4.23 -29.81 -6.94
N LYS A 506 -4.92 -30.96 -6.82
CA LYS A 506 -5.86 -31.22 -5.70
C LYS A 506 -5.55 -32.46 -4.88
N LYS A 507 -4.41 -33.10 -5.08
CA LYS A 507 -3.98 -34.17 -4.17
C LYS A 507 -3.37 -33.53 -2.93
N PHE A 508 -4.02 -33.73 -1.79
CA PHE A 508 -3.59 -33.19 -0.49
C PHE A 508 -2.47 -34.05 0.13
N THR A 509 -1.37 -34.21 -0.61
CA THR A 509 -0.19 -34.98 -0.22
C THR A 509 1.05 -34.39 -0.90
N ALA A 510 2.24 -34.90 -0.58
CA ALA A 510 3.50 -34.39 -1.11
C ALA A 510 3.51 -34.30 -2.64
N VAL A 511 4.05 -33.21 -3.17
CA VAL A 511 4.27 -32.98 -4.60
C VAL A 511 5.52 -33.70 -5.07
N ALA A 512 6.63 -33.55 -4.34
CA ALA A 512 7.87 -34.30 -4.56
C ALA A 512 8.07 -35.32 -3.43
N PHE A 513 8.36 -36.56 -3.80
CA PHE A 513 8.45 -37.70 -2.87
C PHE A 513 9.35 -38.81 -3.44
N PRO A 514 9.70 -39.85 -2.67
CA PRO A 514 10.52 -40.95 -3.17
C PRO A 514 9.87 -41.72 -4.33
N ALA A 515 10.59 -41.91 -5.44
CA ALA A 515 10.12 -42.70 -6.59
C ALA A 515 10.01 -44.19 -6.25
N VAL A 516 11.04 -44.72 -5.59
CA VAL A 516 11.03 -46.01 -4.90
C VAL A 516 10.73 -45.72 -3.44
N LEU A 517 9.49 -46.00 -3.02
CA LEU A 517 8.93 -45.55 -1.73
C LEU A 517 9.70 -46.05 -0.51
N THR A 518 10.41 -47.17 -0.61
CA THR A 518 11.17 -47.78 0.49
C THR A 518 12.62 -47.29 0.60
N GLU A 519 13.08 -46.46 -0.34
CA GLU A 519 14.44 -45.93 -0.36
C GLU A 519 14.45 -44.43 -0.06
N ASP A 520 15.52 -43.97 0.58
CA ASP A 520 15.75 -42.53 0.78
C ASP A 520 15.81 -41.80 -0.55
N ALA A 521 15.17 -40.63 -0.59
CA ALA A 521 15.22 -39.71 -1.70
C ALA A 521 15.68 -38.33 -1.22
N TYR A 522 16.33 -37.56 -2.08
CA TYR A 522 16.67 -36.18 -1.73
C TYR A 522 16.66 -35.25 -2.93
N LEU A 523 16.43 -33.97 -2.63
CA LEU A 523 16.68 -32.84 -3.51
C LEU A 523 17.73 -31.95 -2.85
N THR A 524 18.81 -31.66 -3.55
CA THR A 524 19.85 -30.71 -3.14
C THR A 524 19.84 -29.50 -4.05
N TYR A 525 19.73 -28.31 -3.48
CA TYR A 525 19.81 -27.03 -4.17
C TYR A 525 21.12 -26.33 -3.83
N ARG A 526 21.70 -25.62 -4.81
CA ARG A 526 22.92 -24.84 -4.64
C ARG A 526 22.61 -23.38 -4.89
N VAL A 527 23.10 -22.51 -4.01
CA VAL A 527 23.05 -21.05 -4.21
C VAL A 527 24.47 -20.50 -4.09
N ASP A 528 24.89 -19.77 -5.12
CA ASP A 528 26.16 -19.04 -5.17
C ASP A 528 25.90 -17.54 -5.06
N ALA A 529 26.32 -16.94 -3.94
CA ALA A 529 26.25 -15.50 -3.70
C ALA A 529 27.50 -14.79 -4.25
N PRO A 530 27.39 -13.53 -4.71
CA PRO A 530 28.53 -12.77 -5.24
C PRO A 530 29.51 -12.33 -4.14
N ARG A 531 29.03 -12.31 -2.89
CA ARG A 531 29.75 -11.89 -1.69
C ARG A 531 29.41 -12.83 -0.55
N ASP A 532 30.08 -12.65 0.58
CA ASP A 532 29.96 -13.53 1.75
C ASP A 532 28.52 -13.61 2.23
N ILE A 533 28.03 -14.83 2.45
CA ILE A 533 26.69 -15.12 2.94
C ILE A 533 26.64 -14.72 4.43
N THR A 534 25.55 -14.04 4.81
CA THR A 534 25.33 -13.53 6.18
C THR A 534 24.20 -14.25 6.90
N GLY A 535 23.33 -14.93 6.16
CA GLY A 535 22.22 -15.69 6.73
C GLY A 535 21.48 -16.48 5.67
N VAL A 536 20.82 -17.55 6.09
CA VAL A 536 19.96 -18.34 5.21
C VAL A 536 18.65 -18.68 5.90
N THR A 537 17.55 -18.64 5.17
CA THR A 537 16.24 -19.15 5.62
C THR A 537 15.73 -20.13 4.58
N TYR A 538 15.43 -21.37 4.96
CA TYR A 538 14.96 -22.38 4.01
C TYR A 538 13.97 -23.36 4.64
N GLY A 539 13.06 -23.85 3.82
CA GLY A 539 11.99 -24.73 4.26
C GLY A 539 10.83 -24.75 3.27
N GLY A 540 9.62 -24.88 3.76
CA GLY A 540 8.40 -24.88 2.97
C GLY A 540 7.28 -25.68 3.61
N ARG A 541 6.32 -26.10 2.79
CA ARG A 541 5.21 -26.95 3.22
C ARG A 541 5.57 -28.41 3.01
N LEU A 542 5.52 -29.18 4.10
CA LEU A 542 5.93 -30.57 4.18
C LEU A 542 4.72 -31.44 4.43
N HIS A 543 4.75 -32.69 3.98
CA HIS A 543 3.71 -33.67 4.26
C HIS A 543 4.32 -34.93 4.87
N ASN A 544 3.75 -35.41 5.97
CA ASN A 544 4.15 -36.67 6.59
C ASN A 544 2.93 -37.44 7.12
N TYR A 545 2.76 -38.69 6.66
CA TYR A 545 1.51 -39.43 6.88
C TYR A 545 1.68 -40.74 7.67
N ARG A 546 2.83 -41.41 7.54
CA ARG A 546 3.02 -42.77 8.10
C ARG A 546 4.18 -42.82 9.08
N ALA A 547 3.96 -43.47 10.22
CA ALA A 547 4.99 -43.65 11.24
C ALA A 547 6.27 -44.26 10.64
N GLY A 548 7.42 -43.74 11.05
CA GLY A 548 8.73 -44.10 10.51
C GLY A 548 9.13 -43.32 9.25
N SER A 549 8.19 -42.67 8.55
CA SER A 549 8.49 -41.72 7.48
C SER A 549 8.96 -40.38 8.08
N TYR A 550 9.81 -39.66 7.34
CA TYR A 550 10.30 -38.35 7.77
C TYR A 550 10.74 -37.47 6.60
N VAL A 551 10.75 -36.16 6.84
CA VAL A 551 11.40 -35.16 5.98
C VAL A 551 12.44 -34.43 6.81
N GLU A 552 13.68 -34.37 6.36
CA GLU A 552 14.80 -33.76 7.07
C GLU A 552 15.45 -32.65 6.24
N PHE A 553 15.75 -31.54 6.89
CA PHE A 553 16.46 -30.40 6.33
C PHE A 553 17.93 -30.49 6.73
N GLN A 554 18.81 -30.37 5.75
CA GLN A 554 20.25 -30.30 5.97
C GLN A 554 20.84 -29.16 5.14
N HIS A 555 21.96 -28.60 5.59
CA HIS A 555 22.71 -27.62 4.83
C HIS A 555 24.22 -27.88 4.89
N SER A 556 24.96 -27.34 3.92
CA SER A 556 26.41 -27.44 3.83
C SER A 556 27.02 -26.13 3.34
N PHE A 557 28.13 -25.72 3.96
CA PHE A 557 28.91 -24.54 3.60
C PHE A 557 30.29 -24.88 3.01
N ASP A 558 30.62 -26.17 2.91
CA ASP A 558 31.91 -26.68 2.43
C ASP A 558 31.78 -27.52 1.15
N GLY A 559 30.73 -27.24 0.35
CA GLY A 559 30.49 -27.93 -0.92
C GLY A 559 29.98 -29.36 -0.78
N GLY A 560 29.36 -29.70 0.35
CA GLY A 560 28.79 -31.02 0.62
C GLY A 560 29.75 -31.99 1.32
N GLY A 561 30.90 -31.51 1.79
CA GLY A 561 31.84 -32.29 2.60
C GLY A 561 31.28 -32.63 3.97
N THR A 562 30.59 -31.67 4.59
CA THR A 562 29.83 -31.85 5.83
C THR A 562 28.38 -31.40 5.65
N TRP A 563 27.46 -32.18 6.22
CA TRP A 563 26.02 -31.90 6.21
C TRP A 563 25.53 -31.69 7.63
N THR A 564 25.03 -30.49 7.91
CA THR A 564 24.47 -30.13 9.22
C THR A 564 22.95 -30.26 9.17
N PRO A 565 22.34 -31.16 9.96
CA PRO A 565 20.88 -31.22 10.09
C PRO A 565 20.37 -30.01 10.87
N SER A 566 19.27 -29.41 10.42
CA SER A 566 18.62 -28.28 11.11
C SER A 566 17.21 -28.60 11.59
N TYR A 567 16.47 -29.45 10.87
CA TYR A 567 15.10 -29.81 11.20
C TYR A 567 14.74 -31.20 10.70
N ARG A 568 13.85 -31.90 11.42
CA ARG A 568 13.29 -33.19 10.99
C ARG A 568 11.81 -33.29 11.37
N LEU A 569 10.94 -33.38 10.37
CA LEU A 569 9.53 -33.72 10.57
C LEU A 569 9.37 -35.23 10.66
N THR A 570 8.96 -35.71 11.83
CA THR A 570 8.58 -37.12 12.07
C THR A 570 7.14 -37.28 12.52
N ASP A 571 6.45 -36.18 12.85
CA ASP A 571 5.06 -36.24 13.30
C ASP A 571 4.15 -36.71 12.15
N VAL A 572 3.13 -37.47 12.52
CA VAL A 572 2.13 -38.07 11.63
C VAL A 572 0.72 -37.82 12.15
N SER A 573 0.58 -36.97 13.17
CA SER A 573 -0.69 -36.49 13.64
C SER A 573 -1.36 -35.63 12.56
N ALA A 574 -2.68 -35.66 12.51
CA ALA A 574 -3.44 -34.81 11.61
C ALA A 574 -3.51 -33.39 12.21
N PRO A 575 -3.39 -32.31 11.40
CA PRO A 575 -3.23 -32.32 9.95
C PRO A 575 -1.85 -32.80 9.49
N TYR A 576 -1.82 -33.57 8.40
CA TYR A 576 -0.65 -34.34 7.96
C TYR A 576 0.41 -33.51 7.23
N ASP A 577 0.28 -32.19 7.24
CA ASP A 577 1.20 -31.25 6.63
C ASP A 577 1.55 -30.13 7.60
N VAL A 578 2.75 -29.59 7.45
CA VAL A 578 3.30 -28.54 8.31
C VAL A 578 4.04 -27.54 7.43
N ILE A 579 3.91 -26.24 7.71
CA ILE A 579 4.77 -25.22 7.14
C ILE A 579 5.90 -24.98 8.12
N HIS A 580 7.14 -25.20 7.69
CA HIS A 580 8.31 -25.02 8.55
C HIS A 580 9.44 -24.35 7.80
N TYR A 581 10.12 -23.41 8.46
CA TYR A 581 11.30 -22.74 7.94
C TYR A 581 12.38 -22.69 9.02
N GLU A 582 13.60 -23.05 8.63
CA GLU A 582 14.80 -22.91 9.44
C GLU A 582 15.52 -21.61 9.07
N THR A 583 15.99 -20.86 10.07
CA THR A 583 16.81 -19.65 9.87
C THR A 583 18.16 -19.84 10.54
N ILE A 584 19.22 -19.80 9.74
CA ILE A 584 20.60 -20.00 10.17
C ILE A 584 21.37 -18.68 9.97
N GLY A 585 21.77 -18.03 11.06
CA GLY A 585 22.56 -16.79 11.03
C GLY A 585 24.06 -17.00 11.26
N SER A 586 24.47 -18.16 11.77
CA SER A 586 25.88 -18.48 12.04
C SER A 586 26.55 -19.05 10.79
N ILE A 587 26.98 -18.17 9.88
CA ILE A 587 27.64 -18.55 8.63
C ILE A 587 29.17 -18.42 8.78
N PRO A 588 29.97 -19.42 8.38
CA PRO A 588 31.43 -19.29 8.39
C PRO A 588 31.90 -18.14 7.47
N ALA A 589 32.92 -17.39 7.89
CA ALA A 589 33.46 -16.27 7.12
C ALA A 589 34.02 -16.73 5.75
N GLY A 590 33.87 -15.90 4.70
CA GLY A 590 34.33 -16.22 3.35
C GLY A 590 33.44 -17.20 2.58
N VAL A 591 32.39 -17.76 3.20
CA VAL A 591 31.45 -18.66 2.53
C VAL A 591 30.58 -17.87 1.55
N ARG A 592 30.59 -18.30 0.29
CA ARG A 592 29.76 -17.72 -0.79
C ARG A 592 28.86 -18.73 -1.46
N THR A 593 28.98 -20.00 -1.10
CA THR A 593 28.17 -21.08 -1.63
C THR A 593 27.53 -21.83 -0.48
N VAL A 594 26.24 -22.10 -0.60
CA VAL A 594 25.50 -22.97 0.32
C VAL A 594 24.77 -24.04 -0.47
N LEU A 595 24.76 -25.26 0.08
CA LEU A 595 23.90 -26.34 -0.39
C LEU A 595 22.78 -26.58 0.62
N PHE A 596 21.55 -26.70 0.14
CA PHE A 596 20.37 -27.07 0.93
C PHE A 596 19.90 -28.45 0.49
N LYS A 597 19.76 -29.40 1.40
CA LYS A 597 19.25 -30.74 1.11
C LYS A 597 17.96 -31.01 1.86
N PHE A 598 16.96 -31.46 1.12
CA PHE A 598 15.70 -31.98 1.62
C PHE A 598 15.72 -33.50 1.46
N LEU A 599 16.02 -34.21 2.55
CA LEU A 599 16.01 -35.66 2.62
C LEU A 599 14.60 -36.15 2.95
N MET A 600 14.12 -37.16 2.23
CA MET A 600 12.79 -37.72 2.38
C MET A 600 12.91 -39.23 2.51
N HIS A 601 12.29 -39.77 3.54
CA HIS A 601 12.15 -41.20 3.74
C HIS A 601 10.68 -41.52 3.91
N ASN A 602 10.24 -42.60 3.27
CA ASN A 602 8.86 -43.01 3.31
C ASN A 602 8.76 -44.49 3.69
N THR A 603 7.74 -44.83 4.45
CA THR A 603 7.39 -46.20 4.77
C THR A 603 6.05 -46.58 4.13
N GLU A 604 5.28 -45.64 3.57
CA GLU A 604 3.98 -45.90 2.93
C GLU A 604 4.13 -46.70 1.62
N PRO A 605 3.65 -47.95 1.56
CA PRO A 605 3.88 -48.83 0.41
C PRO A 605 2.95 -48.53 -0.78
N SER A 606 1.83 -47.84 -0.58
CA SER A 606 0.80 -47.66 -1.62
C SER A 606 0.99 -46.43 -2.51
N GLY A 607 1.91 -45.53 -2.16
CA GLY A 607 2.14 -44.27 -2.89
C GLY A 607 0.93 -43.32 -2.93
N SER A 608 -0.12 -43.61 -2.17
CA SER A 608 -1.37 -42.85 -2.17
C SER A 608 -1.27 -41.54 -1.40
N ARG A 609 -0.45 -41.53 -0.33
CA ARG A 609 -0.15 -40.36 0.52
C ARG A 609 1.32 -40.36 0.92
N PRO A 610 2.24 -40.21 -0.04
CA PRO A 610 3.66 -40.31 0.26
C PRO A 610 4.13 -39.12 1.08
N SER A 611 5.01 -39.37 2.06
CA SER A 611 5.71 -38.29 2.77
C SER A 611 6.72 -37.61 1.86
N GLY A 612 6.84 -36.28 1.98
CA GLY A 612 7.72 -35.48 1.12
C GLY A 612 7.41 -33.99 1.16
N LEU A 613 7.81 -33.28 0.09
CA LEU A 613 7.65 -31.83 -0.03
C LEU A 613 6.39 -31.48 -0.81
N TYR A 614 5.57 -30.59 -0.28
CA TYR A 614 4.49 -29.95 -1.02
C TYR A 614 5.02 -28.72 -1.78
N ALA A 615 5.80 -27.88 -1.09
CA ALA A 615 6.49 -26.73 -1.65
C ALA A 615 7.83 -26.53 -0.92
N ALA A 616 8.79 -25.87 -1.58
CA ALA A 616 10.06 -25.51 -0.98
C ALA A 616 10.43 -24.07 -1.34
N ARG A 617 11.05 -23.33 -0.43
CA ARG A 617 11.58 -21.98 -0.66
C ARG A 617 12.88 -21.82 0.11
N MET A 618 13.86 -21.17 -0.51
CA MET A 618 15.14 -20.83 0.09
C MET A 618 15.43 -19.35 -0.12
N GLU A 619 15.97 -18.72 0.91
CA GLU A 619 16.41 -17.34 0.95
C GLU A 619 17.84 -17.29 1.45
N VAL A 620 18.72 -16.63 0.70
CA VAL A 620 20.14 -16.45 1.04
C VAL A 620 20.43 -14.96 1.11
N GLN A 621 20.78 -14.51 2.31
CA GLN A 621 21.20 -13.14 2.57
C GLN A 621 22.72 -13.08 2.45
N HIS A 622 23.24 -12.07 1.76
CA HIS A 622 24.68 -11.87 1.62
C HIS A 622 25.07 -10.41 1.81
N GLN A 623 26.36 -10.19 2.07
CA GLN A 623 26.92 -8.85 2.20
C GLN A 623 26.63 -8.04 0.92
N PRO A 624 26.09 -6.83 1.04
CA PRO A 624 25.89 -5.96 -0.11
C PRO A 624 27.23 -5.42 -0.61
N ALA A 625 27.23 -4.82 -1.81
CA ALA A 625 28.38 -4.06 -2.29
C ALA A 625 28.68 -2.87 -1.36
N ALA A 626 27.62 -2.20 -0.89
CA ALA A 626 27.65 -1.05 0.01
C ALA A 626 26.87 -1.35 1.29
N PRO A 627 27.54 -1.57 2.42
CA PRO A 627 26.87 -1.94 3.67
C PRO A 627 26.23 -0.76 4.40
N ALA A 628 26.68 0.47 4.12
CA ALA A 628 26.06 1.67 4.69
C ALA A 628 24.84 2.08 3.84
N PRO A 629 23.66 2.26 4.46
CA PRO A 629 22.46 2.65 3.73
C PRO A 629 22.62 4.07 3.17
N ALA A 630 22.38 4.23 1.88
CA ALA A 630 22.33 5.52 1.22
C ALA A 630 21.03 6.27 1.55
N ALA A 631 21.07 7.60 1.40
CA ALA A 631 19.86 8.40 1.47
C ALA A 631 18.88 8.02 0.33
N LEU A 632 17.59 8.15 0.59
CA LEU A 632 16.51 7.80 -0.32
C LEU A 632 15.59 9.00 -0.51
N ASP A 633 15.13 9.23 -1.74
CA ASP A 633 14.04 10.15 -2.00
C ASP A 633 12.72 9.39 -2.14
N VAL A 634 11.72 9.84 -1.37
CA VAL A 634 10.36 9.31 -1.38
C VAL A 634 9.44 10.37 -1.97
N THR A 635 8.80 10.07 -3.09
CA THR A 635 7.88 10.99 -3.77
C THR A 635 6.47 10.41 -3.81
N LEU A 636 5.52 11.11 -3.21
CA LEU A 636 4.09 10.81 -3.30
C LEU A 636 3.43 11.76 -4.31
N ARG A 637 2.48 11.23 -5.07
CA ARG A 637 1.58 12.01 -5.95
C ARG A 637 0.15 11.58 -5.69
N TRP A 638 -0.76 12.54 -5.54
CA TRP A 638 -2.18 12.28 -5.31
C TRP A 638 -3.04 13.41 -5.87
N ASN A 639 -4.34 13.16 -5.94
CA ASN A 639 -5.36 14.13 -6.30
C ASN A 639 -6.25 14.42 -5.09
N GLU A 640 -6.32 15.68 -4.70
CA GLU A 640 -7.30 16.19 -3.74
C GLU A 640 -8.66 16.35 -4.43
N VAL A 641 -9.69 15.70 -3.90
CA VAL A 641 -11.07 15.82 -4.39
C VAL A 641 -11.68 17.10 -3.83
N ARG A 642 -12.16 18.01 -4.67
CA ARG A 642 -12.83 19.25 -4.26
C ARG A 642 -14.31 19.03 -3.94
N ALA A 643 -14.95 20.04 -3.35
CA ALA A 643 -16.37 19.99 -3.01
C ALA A 643 -17.27 19.80 -4.25
N ASP A 644 -16.85 20.32 -5.40
CA ASP A 644 -17.48 20.12 -6.72
C ASP A 644 -16.99 18.85 -7.45
N ARG A 645 -16.20 18.01 -6.75
CA ARG A 645 -15.59 16.76 -7.24
C ARG A 645 -14.55 16.92 -8.34
N THR A 646 -14.12 18.15 -8.64
CA THR A 646 -12.92 18.36 -9.45
C THR A 646 -11.68 17.86 -8.69
N LEU A 647 -10.63 17.52 -9.44
CA LEU A 647 -9.39 16.97 -8.89
C LEU A 647 -8.30 18.03 -8.94
N VAL A 648 -7.53 18.15 -7.87
CA VAL A 648 -6.30 18.94 -7.86
C VAL A 648 -5.12 18.07 -7.53
N GLN A 649 -4.20 17.97 -8.49
CA GLN A 649 -2.99 17.18 -8.35
C GLN A 649 -2.03 17.83 -7.36
N ARG A 650 -1.44 16.98 -6.52
CA ARG A 650 -0.44 17.31 -5.51
C ARG A 650 0.75 16.36 -5.61
N THR A 651 1.88 16.83 -5.11
CA THR A 651 3.05 15.98 -4.92
C THR A 651 3.80 16.41 -3.66
N HIS A 652 4.45 15.43 -3.01
CA HIS A 652 5.36 15.67 -1.91
C HIS A 652 6.63 14.84 -2.10
N ARG A 653 7.80 15.47 -2.15
CA ARG A 653 9.11 14.80 -2.23
C ARG A 653 9.85 14.96 -0.90
N GLN A 654 10.22 13.85 -0.27
CA GLN A 654 10.95 13.82 0.99
C GLN A 654 12.32 13.15 0.82
N ARG A 655 13.39 13.83 1.26
CA ARG A 655 14.71 13.22 1.45
C ARG A 655 14.73 12.47 2.78
N VAL A 656 15.10 11.20 2.74
CA VAL A 656 15.32 10.32 3.89
C VAL A 656 16.82 10.10 4.02
N SER A 657 17.46 10.80 4.96
CA SER A 657 18.91 10.78 5.14
C SER A 657 19.41 9.70 6.11
N GLY A 658 18.51 8.95 6.74
CA GLY A 658 18.82 7.87 7.68
C GLY A 658 17.57 7.03 7.96
N PHE A 659 17.73 5.89 8.62
CA PHE A 659 16.62 4.97 8.87
C PHE A 659 16.61 4.52 10.35
N PRO A 660 15.43 4.34 10.96
CA PRO A 660 14.12 4.72 10.41
C PRO A 660 13.92 6.25 10.36
N PHE A 661 13.02 6.70 9.49
CA PHE A 661 12.70 8.12 9.29
C PHE A 661 11.20 8.31 9.25
N ALA A 662 10.69 9.31 9.98
CA ALA A 662 9.28 9.64 10.01
C ALA A 662 9.06 11.08 9.54
N TYR A 663 7.99 11.30 8.79
CA TYR A 663 7.55 12.63 8.37
C TYR A 663 6.04 12.66 8.17
N VAL A 664 5.50 13.87 7.99
CA VAL A 664 4.07 14.08 7.82
C VAL A 664 3.78 14.51 6.39
N VAL A 665 2.68 13.98 5.85
CA VAL A 665 2.03 14.51 4.64
C VAL A 665 0.60 14.85 4.98
N ASN A 666 0.29 16.13 5.03
CA ASN A 666 -1.06 16.65 5.10
C ASN A 666 -1.70 16.69 3.71
N VAL A 667 -2.95 16.26 3.65
CA VAL A 667 -3.74 16.15 2.42
C VAL A 667 -5.02 16.97 2.57
N GLY A 668 -5.27 17.91 1.67
CA GLY A 668 -6.51 18.68 1.64
C GLY A 668 -7.65 17.98 0.90
N GLY A 669 -8.73 18.72 0.66
CA GLY A 669 -9.88 18.27 -0.13
C GLY A 669 -11.17 18.15 0.69
N SER A 670 -12.18 17.55 0.06
CA SER A 670 -13.51 17.29 0.62
C SER A 670 -13.80 15.79 0.76
N ASP A 671 -12.90 14.92 0.29
CA ASP A 671 -12.96 13.47 0.44
C ASP A 671 -11.53 12.89 0.58
N HIS A 672 -11.43 11.58 0.83
CA HIS A 672 -10.15 10.87 0.75
C HIS A 672 -9.47 11.10 -0.62
N PRO A 673 -8.14 11.27 -0.65
CA PRO A 673 -7.42 11.53 -1.89
C PRO A 673 -7.46 10.32 -2.81
N ILE A 674 -7.34 10.57 -4.12
CA ILE A 674 -7.00 9.55 -5.10
C ILE A 674 -5.48 9.56 -5.21
N VAL A 675 -4.82 8.60 -4.55
CA VAL A 675 -3.36 8.48 -4.66
C VAL A 675 -3.01 7.99 -6.05
N GLU A 676 -2.06 8.64 -6.70
CA GLU A 676 -1.61 8.28 -8.05
C GLU A 676 -0.43 7.32 -7.97
N SER A 677 0.63 7.73 -7.26
CA SER A 677 1.86 6.94 -7.18
C SER A 677 2.70 7.22 -5.94
N LEU A 678 3.52 6.22 -5.59
CA LEU A 678 4.62 6.30 -4.65
C LEU A 678 5.92 5.89 -5.36
N ARG A 679 6.86 6.83 -5.50
CA ARG A 679 8.18 6.60 -6.09
C ARG A 679 9.28 6.60 -5.03
N LEU A 680 10.18 5.62 -5.13
CA LEU A 680 11.36 5.47 -4.31
C LEU A 680 12.59 5.45 -5.22
N ALA A 681 13.62 6.22 -4.91
CA ALA A 681 14.89 6.23 -5.63
C ALA A 681 16.02 6.55 -4.66
N VAL A 682 17.22 5.98 -4.88
CA VAL A 682 18.42 6.44 -4.17
C VAL A 682 18.61 7.92 -4.45
N ALA A 683 18.93 8.69 -3.41
CA ALA A 683 19.03 10.14 -3.49
C ALA A 683 19.98 10.57 -4.62
N ASP A 684 19.48 11.49 -5.45
CA ASP A 684 20.23 12.12 -6.54
C ASP A 684 20.19 13.62 -6.35
N ASP A 685 21.33 14.20 -5.98
CA ASP A 685 21.49 15.64 -5.77
C ASP A 685 21.46 16.45 -7.07
N SER A 686 21.50 15.78 -8.23
CA SER A 686 21.31 16.43 -9.54
C SER A 686 19.82 16.61 -9.92
N ASP A 687 18.90 15.91 -9.26
CA ASP A 687 17.46 16.06 -9.48
C ASP A 687 16.96 17.35 -8.82
N ALA A 688 16.78 18.38 -9.66
CA ALA A 688 16.32 19.71 -9.27
C ALA A 688 14.86 19.80 -8.79
N THR A 689 14.12 18.67 -8.74
CA THR A 689 12.73 18.67 -8.23
C THR A 689 12.71 19.14 -6.77
N PRO A 690 11.95 20.19 -6.40
CA PRO A 690 11.93 20.70 -5.04
C PRO A 690 11.50 19.65 -3.99
N PHE A 691 12.06 19.76 -2.78
CA PHE A 691 11.60 19.01 -1.62
C PHE A 691 10.36 19.64 -0.98
N GLY A 692 9.60 18.82 -0.27
CA GLY A 692 8.31 19.19 0.31
C GLY A 692 7.19 19.13 -0.73
N TYR A 693 6.16 19.95 -0.53
CA TYR A 693 5.03 20.07 -1.44
C TYR A 693 5.46 20.72 -2.75
N GLY A 694 5.17 20.07 -3.89
CA GLY A 694 5.61 20.56 -5.21
C GLY A 694 5.00 21.90 -5.62
N ASP A 695 3.87 22.29 -5.03
CA ASP A 695 3.25 23.62 -5.18
C ASP A 695 3.56 24.56 -4.00
N GLY A 696 4.35 24.10 -3.02
CA GLY A 696 4.66 24.84 -1.80
C GLY A 696 3.50 24.97 -0.82
N ILE A 697 2.37 24.29 -1.04
CA ILE A 697 1.16 24.40 -0.23
C ILE A 697 1.01 23.15 0.64
N ASP A 698 1.29 23.30 1.94
CA ASP A 698 0.88 22.35 2.95
C ASP A 698 -0.59 22.62 3.35
N ALA A 699 -1.47 21.64 3.14
CA ALA A 699 -2.89 21.77 3.46
C ALA A 699 -3.19 21.80 4.97
N GLY A 700 -2.26 21.34 5.82
CA GLY A 700 -2.46 21.20 7.26
C GLY A 700 -3.61 20.27 7.65
N GLY A 701 -4.15 20.46 8.86
CA GLY A 701 -5.29 19.72 9.38
C GLY A 701 -4.94 18.65 10.42
N THR A 702 -5.96 18.07 11.02
CA THR A 702 -5.83 16.98 11.99
C THR A 702 -5.83 15.63 11.29
N LYS A 703 -5.35 14.58 11.98
CA LYS A 703 -5.50 13.21 11.50
C LYS A 703 -6.98 12.90 11.30
N TYR A 704 -7.32 12.29 10.17
CA TYR A 704 -8.68 11.80 9.95
C TYR A 704 -8.99 10.65 10.91
N ALA A 705 -10.10 10.77 11.62
CA ALA A 705 -10.69 9.70 12.40
C ALA A 705 -11.88 9.14 11.63
N ALA A 706 -11.90 7.83 11.39
CA ALA A 706 -13.08 7.16 10.87
C ALA A 706 -14.22 7.30 11.88
N THR A 707 -15.45 7.03 11.45
CA THR A 707 -16.60 7.01 12.36
C THR A 707 -17.13 5.59 12.51
N LYS A 708 -17.52 5.21 13.71
CA LYS A 708 -18.35 4.03 13.96
C LYS A 708 -19.78 4.49 14.15
N ARG A 709 -20.70 3.91 13.38
CA ARG A 709 -22.11 4.29 13.41
C ARG A 709 -22.92 3.37 14.31
N LYS A 710 -23.84 3.97 15.07
CA LYS A 710 -24.90 3.28 15.81
C LYS A 710 -26.26 3.83 15.38
N GLU A 711 -27.19 2.93 15.14
CA GLU A 711 -28.52 3.27 14.68
C GLU A 711 -29.52 3.06 15.83
N GLY A 712 -30.43 4.01 16.00
CA GLY A 712 -31.52 3.88 16.96
C GLY A 712 -32.67 3.05 16.42
N THR A 713 -33.87 3.29 16.93
CA THR A 713 -35.07 2.53 16.55
C THR A 713 -35.60 3.01 15.20
N ASN A 714 -35.74 2.10 14.21
CA ASN A 714 -36.50 2.38 12.99
C ASN A 714 -38.01 2.38 13.31
N LEU A 715 -38.57 3.57 13.50
CA LEU A 715 -39.97 3.84 13.80
C LEU A 715 -40.92 3.54 12.63
N ALA A 716 -40.40 3.49 11.40
CA ALA A 716 -41.18 3.18 10.20
C ALA A 716 -41.37 1.67 9.99
N LYS A 717 -40.61 0.82 10.70
CA LYS A 717 -40.69 -0.64 10.52
C LYS A 717 -42.11 -1.16 10.80
N GLY A 718 -42.69 -1.86 9.84
CA GLY A 718 -44.04 -2.40 9.83
C GLY A 718 -45.16 -1.37 9.70
N ARG A 719 -44.86 -0.10 9.42
CA ARG A 719 -45.86 0.98 9.34
C ARG A 719 -46.48 1.08 7.95
N PRO A 720 -47.78 1.39 7.83
CA PRO A 720 -48.38 1.62 6.53
C PRO A 720 -47.81 2.87 5.87
N TYR A 721 -47.75 2.86 4.54
CA TYR A 721 -47.45 4.04 3.74
C TYR A 721 -48.47 4.22 2.60
N THR A 722 -48.54 5.45 2.08
CA THR A 722 -49.37 5.80 0.92
C THR A 722 -48.49 6.32 -0.21
N VAL A 723 -48.95 6.13 -1.45
CA VAL A 723 -48.26 6.58 -2.67
C VAL A 723 -49.16 7.54 -3.43
N SER A 724 -48.63 8.68 -3.89
CA SER A 724 -49.41 9.62 -4.72
C SER A 724 -49.57 9.15 -6.17
N ARG A 725 -48.72 8.22 -6.61
CA ARG A 725 -48.72 7.66 -7.97
C ARG A 725 -48.38 6.17 -7.87
N ALA A 726 -49.16 5.34 -8.56
CA ALA A 726 -48.95 3.90 -8.59
C ALA A 726 -47.54 3.56 -9.12
N PRO A 727 -46.86 2.53 -8.56
CA PRO A 727 -45.61 2.01 -9.11
C PRO A 727 -45.78 1.52 -10.55
N SER A 728 -44.72 1.59 -11.34
CA SER A 728 -44.73 1.21 -12.76
C SER A 728 -44.63 -0.30 -13.03
N GLY A 729 -44.33 -1.11 -12.01
CA GLY A 729 -44.08 -2.55 -12.17
C GLY A 729 -42.80 -2.87 -12.97
N PHE A 730 -41.84 -1.94 -13.02
CA PHE A 730 -40.63 -2.07 -13.83
C PHE A 730 -39.80 -3.30 -13.41
N GLN A 731 -39.40 -4.13 -14.37
CA GLN A 731 -38.65 -5.38 -14.12
C GLN A 731 -39.25 -6.25 -13.00
N SER A 732 -40.58 -6.35 -13.00
CA SER A 732 -41.34 -7.16 -12.03
C SER A 732 -41.18 -6.68 -10.58
N SER A 733 -40.88 -5.39 -10.39
CA SER A 733 -41.01 -4.73 -9.10
C SER A 733 -42.43 -4.84 -8.56
N ALA A 734 -42.59 -4.83 -7.24
CA ALA A 734 -43.90 -4.92 -6.61
C ALA A 734 -44.87 -3.83 -7.08
N GLY A 735 -46.15 -4.19 -7.20
CA GLY A 735 -47.24 -3.26 -7.49
C GLY A 735 -47.76 -2.55 -6.24
N ALA A 736 -48.76 -1.68 -6.42
CA ALA A 736 -49.35 -0.88 -5.34
C ALA A 736 -50.10 -1.70 -4.26
N SER A 737 -50.42 -2.98 -4.51
CA SER A 737 -51.15 -3.84 -3.58
C SER A 737 -50.33 -4.25 -2.36
N ASN A 738 -49.00 -4.19 -2.43
CA ASN A 738 -48.13 -4.48 -1.30
C ASN A 738 -47.81 -3.19 -0.51
N THR A 739 -48.64 -2.89 0.49
CA THR A 739 -48.62 -1.62 1.23
C THR A 739 -47.63 -1.56 2.38
N THR A 740 -46.77 -2.58 2.54
CA THR A 740 -45.75 -2.61 3.62
C THR A 740 -44.34 -2.87 3.11
N ILE A 741 -44.14 -3.26 1.84
CA ILE A 741 -42.81 -3.62 1.29
C ILE A 741 -41.74 -2.54 1.44
N LEU A 742 -42.11 -1.25 1.47
CA LEU A 742 -41.15 -0.16 1.64
C LEU A 742 -40.86 0.18 3.11
N THR A 743 -41.34 -0.62 4.03
CA THR A 743 -41.30 -0.36 5.47
C THR A 743 -41.19 -1.67 6.26
N ASP A 744 -40.96 -2.81 5.62
CA ASP A 744 -40.98 -4.11 6.29
C ASP A 744 -39.70 -4.38 7.09
N GLY A 745 -38.72 -3.49 6.97
CA GLY A 745 -37.41 -3.59 7.59
C GLY A 745 -36.38 -4.31 6.72
N VAL A 746 -36.72 -4.69 5.49
CA VAL A 746 -35.80 -5.37 4.57
C VAL A 746 -35.24 -4.41 3.54
N VAL A 747 -33.95 -4.11 3.67
CA VAL A 747 -33.24 -3.24 2.74
C VAL A 747 -32.70 -4.07 1.57
N GLY A 748 -32.97 -3.61 0.34
CA GLY A 748 -32.55 -4.26 -0.90
C GLY A 748 -31.04 -4.27 -1.12
N ALA A 749 -30.63 -4.78 -2.29
CA ALA A 749 -29.23 -4.99 -2.61
C ALA A 749 -28.42 -3.67 -2.66
N PRO A 750 -27.14 -3.67 -2.23
CA PRO A 750 -26.25 -2.51 -2.32
C PRO A 750 -25.74 -2.23 -3.75
N GLN A 751 -26.32 -2.87 -4.76
CA GLN A 751 -26.06 -2.62 -6.17
C GLN A 751 -27.37 -2.63 -6.98
N THR A 752 -27.46 -1.74 -7.98
CA THR A 752 -28.56 -1.74 -8.95
C THR A 752 -28.45 -2.93 -9.92
N GLY A 753 -29.57 -3.61 -10.16
CA GLY A 753 -29.71 -4.57 -11.27
C GLY A 753 -30.31 -5.92 -10.87
N GLY A 754 -30.62 -6.76 -11.87
CA GLY A 754 -31.06 -8.14 -11.66
C GLY A 754 -32.26 -8.27 -10.70
N ILE A 755 -32.14 -9.14 -9.70
CA ILE A 755 -33.22 -9.43 -8.75
C ILE A 755 -33.51 -8.28 -7.77
N SER A 756 -32.68 -7.24 -7.70
CA SER A 756 -32.87 -6.11 -6.76
C SER A 756 -34.21 -5.41 -6.98
N TYR A 757 -34.70 -5.35 -8.23
CA TYR A 757 -35.98 -4.73 -8.56
C TYR A 757 -37.19 -5.43 -7.92
N TRP A 758 -37.09 -6.74 -7.62
CA TRP A 758 -38.18 -7.51 -7.03
C TRP A 758 -38.46 -7.13 -5.56
N TRP A 759 -37.48 -6.51 -4.90
CA TRP A 759 -37.51 -6.15 -3.48
C TRP A 759 -38.04 -4.73 -3.23
N GLY A 760 -38.61 -4.09 -4.24
CA GLY A 760 -39.05 -2.71 -4.12
C GLY A 760 -40.14 -2.33 -5.09
N GLN A 761 -40.48 -1.05 -5.07
CA GLN A 761 -41.40 -0.42 -6.01
C GLN A 761 -40.65 0.62 -6.83
N CYS A 762 -41.01 0.74 -8.11
CA CYS A 762 -40.33 1.60 -9.08
C CYS A 762 -41.26 2.62 -9.71
N TRP A 763 -40.71 3.76 -10.15
CA TRP A 763 -41.42 4.84 -10.82
C TRP A 763 -40.61 5.43 -11.98
N SER A 764 -41.32 5.87 -13.02
CA SER A 764 -40.73 6.53 -14.18
C SER A 764 -40.18 7.92 -13.85
N ALA A 765 -39.17 8.33 -14.61
CA ALA A 765 -38.52 9.64 -14.52
C ALA A 765 -39.48 10.82 -14.78
N ASN A 766 -39.07 12.00 -14.34
CA ASN A 766 -39.65 13.31 -14.66
C ASN A 766 -41.10 13.52 -14.19
N SER A 767 -41.58 12.74 -13.21
CA SER A 767 -42.76 13.12 -12.46
C SER A 767 -42.63 12.72 -11.00
N ASP A 768 -43.01 13.64 -10.12
CA ASP A 768 -42.88 13.46 -8.69
C ASP A 768 -43.76 12.33 -8.15
N VAL A 769 -43.27 11.66 -7.12
CA VAL A 769 -44.06 10.73 -6.30
C VAL A 769 -43.85 11.04 -4.82
N ASN A 770 -44.95 11.14 -4.07
CA ASN A 770 -44.93 11.24 -2.62
C ASN A 770 -45.13 9.85 -2.03
N LEU A 771 -44.17 9.41 -1.22
CA LEU A 771 -44.27 8.21 -0.39
C LEU A 771 -44.44 8.67 1.06
N GLN A 772 -45.59 8.42 1.67
CA GLN A 772 -45.91 8.94 3.00
C GLN A 772 -46.15 7.82 3.99
N VAL A 773 -45.29 7.72 5.00
CA VAL A 773 -45.37 6.76 6.11
C VAL A 773 -46.18 7.36 7.25
N ASP A 774 -47.12 6.60 7.82
CA ASP A 774 -47.82 6.93 9.08
C ASP A 774 -47.23 6.14 10.25
N LEU A 775 -46.54 6.82 11.15
CA LEU A 775 -45.93 6.23 12.36
C LEU A 775 -46.98 5.77 13.40
N GLY A 776 -48.26 6.05 13.16
CA GLY A 776 -49.41 5.73 14.00
C GLY A 776 -49.65 6.74 15.13
N GLN A 777 -48.60 7.40 15.59
CA GLN A 777 -48.67 8.49 16.58
C GLN A 777 -47.47 9.43 16.42
N ALA A 778 -47.54 10.62 17.03
CA ALA A 778 -46.41 11.53 17.04
C ALA A 778 -45.22 10.90 17.77
N ARG A 779 -44.05 10.94 17.13
CA ARG A 779 -42.77 10.43 17.65
C ARG A 779 -41.67 11.45 17.41
N MET A 780 -40.66 11.43 18.26
CA MET A 780 -39.43 12.17 18.02
C MET A 780 -38.61 11.45 16.94
N ILE A 781 -38.26 12.18 15.90
CA ILE A 781 -37.50 11.69 14.74
C ILE A 781 -36.20 12.48 14.69
N GLY A 782 -35.06 11.80 14.62
CA GLY A 782 -33.73 12.41 14.51
C GLY A 782 -33.09 12.21 13.13
N ALA A 783 -33.49 11.19 12.38
CA ALA A 783 -32.99 10.95 11.04
C ALA A 783 -33.98 10.18 10.17
N VAL A 784 -33.81 10.28 8.85
CA VAL A 784 -34.60 9.52 7.87
C VAL A 784 -33.68 8.97 6.78
N ARG A 785 -34.06 7.82 6.21
CA ARG A 785 -33.37 7.21 5.07
C ARG A 785 -34.33 6.68 4.04
N ALA A 786 -33.86 6.60 2.80
CA ALA A 786 -34.48 5.82 1.75
C ALA A 786 -33.42 5.00 1.03
N HIS A 787 -33.65 3.70 0.91
CA HIS A 787 -32.85 2.85 0.04
C HIS A 787 -33.29 3.03 -1.40
N LEU A 788 -32.47 3.67 -2.23
CA LEU A 788 -32.81 4.00 -3.61
C LEU A 788 -31.82 3.39 -4.60
N PHE A 789 -32.36 2.95 -5.74
CA PHE A 789 -31.62 2.35 -6.85
C PHE A 789 -32.40 2.58 -8.15
N GLY A 790 -31.84 2.31 -9.32
CA GLY A 790 -32.56 2.63 -10.56
C GLY A 790 -31.76 2.59 -11.85
N THR A 791 -32.46 2.75 -12.99
CA THR A 791 -31.84 2.71 -14.32
C THR A 791 -31.98 4.04 -15.07
N PRO A 792 -30.88 4.60 -15.65
CA PRO A 792 -29.53 4.06 -15.67
C PRO A 792 -28.88 3.99 -14.28
N SER A 793 -27.91 3.08 -14.14
CA SER A 793 -27.15 2.91 -12.91
C SER A 793 -26.21 4.11 -12.73
N TRP A 794 -26.36 4.82 -11.61
CA TRP A 794 -25.58 5.99 -11.22
C TRP A 794 -24.84 5.68 -9.93
N ASP A 795 -23.58 6.11 -9.83
CA ASP A 795 -22.73 5.87 -8.67
C ASP A 795 -22.74 7.08 -7.73
N ALA A 796 -23.27 6.91 -6.52
CA ALA A 796 -23.33 7.97 -5.53
C ALA A 796 -21.94 8.44 -5.07
N PHE A 797 -20.90 7.59 -5.14
CA PHE A 797 -19.53 7.99 -4.83
C PHE A 797 -18.90 8.87 -5.90
N ARG A 798 -19.47 8.92 -7.10
CA ARG A 798 -19.08 9.84 -8.17
C ARG A 798 -19.93 11.12 -8.18
N GLY A 799 -20.99 11.16 -7.38
CA GLY A 799 -21.96 12.25 -7.40
C GLY A 799 -22.90 12.20 -8.60
N ASP A 800 -23.01 11.05 -9.29
CA ASP A 800 -23.77 10.91 -10.53
C ASP A 800 -25.30 10.94 -10.30
N VAL A 801 -25.75 10.74 -9.06
CA VAL A 801 -27.18 10.59 -8.73
C VAL A 801 -27.89 11.94 -8.80
N GLN A 802 -28.76 12.11 -9.79
CA GLN A 802 -29.51 13.35 -10.03
C GLN A 802 -30.95 13.33 -9.47
N ASP A 803 -31.39 12.20 -8.92
CA ASP A 803 -32.69 12.10 -8.25
C ASP A 803 -32.72 13.04 -7.05
N ARG A 804 -33.87 13.65 -6.74
CA ARG A 804 -34.04 14.50 -5.56
C ARG A 804 -35.08 13.90 -4.64
N VAL A 805 -34.81 13.84 -3.34
CA VAL A 805 -35.80 13.45 -2.33
C VAL A 805 -35.85 14.49 -1.23
N GLU A 806 -36.99 15.17 -1.14
CA GLU A 806 -37.29 16.10 -0.06
C GLU A 806 -38.07 15.40 1.05
N ILE A 807 -37.62 15.62 2.28
CA ILE A 807 -38.21 15.06 3.48
C ILE A 807 -39.17 16.08 4.06
N LEU A 808 -40.40 15.65 4.29
CA LEU A 808 -41.49 16.47 4.80
C LEU A 808 -42.08 15.78 6.03
N THR A 809 -42.28 16.51 7.12
CA THR A 809 -42.88 15.96 8.34
C THR A 809 -44.18 16.68 8.69
N SER A 810 -45.12 15.95 9.29
CA SER A 810 -46.40 16.51 9.73
C SER A 810 -46.93 15.79 10.98
N PRO A 811 -47.49 16.52 11.96
CA PRO A 811 -48.22 15.89 13.07
C PRO A 811 -49.62 15.42 12.64
N ASP A 812 -50.25 16.07 11.66
CA ASP A 812 -51.67 15.90 11.31
C ASP A 812 -51.92 15.25 9.93
N GLY A 813 -50.90 15.15 9.09
CA GLY A 813 -50.98 14.54 7.76
C GLY A 813 -51.52 15.46 6.68
N SER A 814 -51.76 16.73 7.00
CA SER A 814 -52.26 17.77 6.11
C SER A 814 -51.27 18.91 5.90
N ASN A 815 -50.64 19.39 6.99
CA ASN A 815 -49.66 20.48 6.98
C ASN A 815 -48.25 19.93 7.09
N PHE A 816 -47.47 20.02 6.02
CA PHE A 816 -46.12 19.47 5.96
C PHE A 816 -45.05 20.55 6.04
N THR A 817 -44.04 20.31 6.88
CA THR A 817 -42.84 21.15 6.99
C THR A 817 -41.65 20.43 6.37
N SER A 818 -40.90 21.14 5.52
CA SER A 818 -39.68 20.59 4.91
C SER A 818 -38.57 20.46 5.96
N GLN A 819 -37.91 19.32 5.93
CA GLN A 819 -36.74 18.99 6.74
C GLN A 819 -35.45 18.93 5.90
N GLY A 820 -35.55 19.31 4.62
CA GLY A 820 -34.46 19.34 3.65
C GLY A 820 -34.37 18.08 2.77
N LEU A 821 -33.23 17.93 2.10
CA LEU A 821 -32.98 16.88 1.12
C LEU A 821 -32.14 15.74 1.68
N LEU A 822 -32.41 14.51 1.21
CA LEU A 822 -31.47 13.40 1.35
C LEU A 822 -30.16 13.73 0.61
N GLN A 823 -29.02 13.33 1.18
CA GLN A 823 -27.69 13.55 0.60
C GLN A 823 -27.40 12.52 -0.49
N MET A 824 -27.66 12.87 -1.76
CA MET A 824 -27.53 11.94 -2.90
C MET A 824 -26.10 11.76 -3.42
N ALA A 825 -25.21 12.70 -3.11
CA ALA A 825 -23.79 12.58 -3.39
C ALA A 825 -23.06 12.14 -2.12
N VAL A 826 -22.52 10.92 -2.10
CA VAL A 826 -21.91 10.32 -0.92
C VAL A 826 -20.39 10.49 -1.01
N TRP A 827 -19.75 10.86 0.10
CA TRP A 827 -18.30 10.93 0.21
C TRP A 827 -17.77 9.65 0.84
N LYS A 828 -16.63 9.14 0.34
CA LYS A 828 -16.01 7.93 0.90
C LYS A 828 -15.56 8.13 2.34
N LYS A 829 -15.12 9.34 2.70
CA LYS A 829 -14.79 9.73 4.10
C LYS A 829 -15.98 9.67 5.06
N ASP A 830 -17.21 9.63 4.58
CA ASP A 830 -18.41 9.60 5.43
C ASP A 830 -18.95 8.17 5.59
N LEU A 831 -18.26 7.18 5.02
CA LEU A 831 -18.56 5.78 5.23
C LEU A 831 -18.12 5.36 6.63
N PRO A 832 -19.05 4.86 7.46
CA PRO A 832 -18.67 4.40 8.78
C PRO A 832 -17.86 3.10 8.66
N ILE A 833 -16.93 2.90 9.59
CA ILE A 833 -15.99 1.78 9.61
C ILE A 833 -16.68 0.41 9.66
N ASN A 834 -17.89 0.36 10.22
CA ASN A 834 -18.74 -0.82 10.31
C ASN A 834 -19.70 -0.99 9.12
N TYR A 835 -19.43 -0.33 7.98
CA TYR A 835 -20.06 -0.60 6.70
C TYR A 835 -19.04 -1.21 5.74
N MET A 836 -19.30 -2.43 5.25
CA MET A 836 -18.41 -3.10 4.30
C MET A 836 -18.90 -2.84 2.88
N LEU A 837 -18.06 -2.26 2.03
CA LEU A 837 -18.44 -2.02 0.64
C LEU A 837 -18.40 -3.32 -0.15
N LEU A 838 -19.26 -3.44 -1.17
CA LEU A 838 -19.13 -4.52 -2.15
C LEU A 838 -17.75 -4.44 -2.79
N ASP A 839 -17.25 -5.58 -3.26
CA ASP A 839 -15.92 -5.69 -3.89
C ASP A 839 -15.74 -4.77 -5.11
N SER A 840 -16.84 -4.37 -5.76
CA SER A 840 -16.82 -3.39 -6.87
C SER A 840 -16.57 -1.95 -6.42
N GLU A 841 -16.74 -1.64 -5.13
CA GLU A 841 -16.65 -0.31 -4.50
C GLU A 841 -17.50 0.79 -5.16
N LYS A 842 -18.65 0.41 -5.70
CA LYS A 842 -19.61 1.35 -6.30
C LYS A 842 -20.85 1.47 -5.41
N ALA A 843 -21.39 2.68 -5.29
CA ALA A 843 -22.63 2.95 -4.57
C ALA A 843 -23.77 3.17 -5.56
N THR A 844 -24.17 2.10 -6.28
CA THR A 844 -25.23 2.20 -7.30
C THR A 844 -26.64 1.98 -6.77
N ALA A 845 -26.75 1.40 -5.57
CA ALA A 845 -27.94 1.35 -4.74
C ALA A 845 -27.49 1.72 -3.32
N TRP A 846 -28.21 2.62 -2.66
CA TRP A 846 -27.70 3.20 -1.42
C TRP A 846 -28.81 3.60 -0.46
N ASN A 847 -28.52 3.52 0.84
CA ASN A 847 -29.31 4.09 1.91
C ASN A 847 -28.99 5.59 2.04
N PHE A 848 -29.68 6.41 1.26
CA PHE A 848 -29.51 7.86 1.30
C PHE A 848 -30.11 8.41 2.59
N GLU A 849 -29.34 9.22 3.30
CA GLU A 849 -29.65 9.65 4.67
C GLU A 849 -29.82 11.16 4.74
N ARG A 850 -30.72 11.58 5.65
CA ARG A 850 -30.79 12.94 6.18
C ARG A 850 -30.88 12.89 7.69
N ARG A 851 -29.86 13.41 8.36
CA ARG A 851 -29.91 13.74 9.79
C ARG A 851 -30.60 15.07 9.98
N LEU A 852 -31.51 15.13 10.96
CA LEU A 852 -32.19 16.37 11.30
C LEU A 852 -31.28 17.19 12.24
N PRO A 853 -31.15 18.51 12.04
CA PRO A 853 -30.34 19.35 12.92
C PRO A 853 -30.78 19.30 14.40
N ALA A 854 -32.07 19.06 14.63
CA ALA A 854 -32.64 18.74 15.92
C ALA A 854 -33.79 17.73 15.73
N PRO A 855 -34.06 16.86 16.71
CA PRO A 855 -35.19 15.95 16.63
C PRO A 855 -36.53 16.68 16.48
N VAL A 856 -37.39 16.18 15.59
CA VAL A 856 -38.71 16.75 15.29
C VAL A 856 -39.81 15.79 15.72
N SER A 857 -40.86 16.31 16.38
CA SER A 857 -42.06 15.54 16.68
C SER A 857 -42.96 15.46 15.46
N ALA A 858 -43.18 14.26 14.91
CA ALA A 858 -44.09 14.07 13.79
C ALA A 858 -44.75 12.68 13.82
N ARG A 859 -45.94 12.58 13.21
CA ARG A 859 -46.65 11.31 12.97
C ARG A 859 -46.47 10.84 11.53
N PHE A 860 -46.50 11.77 10.58
CA PHE A 860 -46.38 11.49 9.16
C PHE A 860 -45.03 11.96 8.64
N VAL A 861 -44.36 11.07 7.90
CA VAL A 861 -43.11 11.38 7.19
C VAL A 861 -43.34 11.13 5.71
N ARG A 862 -43.11 12.14 4.89
CA ARG A 862 -43.31 12.10 3.44
C ARG A 862 -41.97 12.29 2.73
N TYR A 863 -41.65 11.34 1.87
CA TYR A 863 -40.55 11.38 0.91
C TYR A 863 -41.12 11.88 -0.40
N ARG A 864 -40.88 13.15 -0.73
CA ARG A 864 -41.21 13.71 -2.05
C ARG A 864 -40.05 13.42 -2.98
N VAL A 865 -40.21 12.40 -3.82
CA VAL A 865 -39.20 11.93 -4.77
C VAL A 865 -39.45 12.59 -6.12
N SER A 866 -38.44 13.28 -6.65
CA SER A 866 -38.39 13.87 -7.98
C SER A 866 -37.36 13.10 -8.82
N PRO A 867 -37.77 12.01 -9.50
CA PRO A 867 -36.85 11.14 -10.20
C PRO A 867 -36.36 11.75 -11.53
N ARG A 868 -35.07 11.57 -11.84
CA ARG A 868 -34.46 11.89 -13.15
C ARG A 868 -34.17 10.64 -13.98
N ARG A 869 -34.33 9.47 -13.36
CA ARG A 869 -34.24 8.15 -13.99
C ARG A 869 -35.42 7.28 -13.58
N ILE A 870 -35.50 6.04 -14.04
CA ILE A 870 -36.39 5.09 -13.38
C ILE A 870 -35.80 4.86 -11.99
N VAL A 871 -36.50 5.31 -10.94
CA VAL A 871 -36.08 5.16 -9.55
C VAL A 871 -36.89 4.08 -8.88
N CYS A 872 -36.26 3.30 -8.04
CA CYS A 872 -36.88 2.30 -7.21
C CYS A 872 -36.50 2.56 -5.75
N ALA A 873 -37.44 2.26 -4.85
CA ALA A 873 -37.20 2.22 -3.43
C ALA A 873 -37.45 0.79 -2.94
N SER A 874 -36.57 0.26 -2.09
CA SER A 874 -36.86 -0.99 -1.36
C SER A 874 -37.24 -0.73 0.08
N GLU A 875 -36.81 0.38 0.68
CA GLU A 875 -37.05 0.63 2.10
C GLU A 875 -37.05 2.14 2.40
N LEU A 876 -37.95 2.56 3.27
CA LEU A 876 -38.10 3.89 3.85
C LEU A 876 -37.97 3.77 5.36
N GLN A 877 -36.97 4.43 5.94
CA GLN A 877 -36.62 4.28 7.34
C GLN A 877 -36.72 5.61 8.07
N VAL A 878 -37.28 5.59 9.27
CA VAL A 878 -37.41 6.78 10.13
C VAL A 878 -36.81 6.43 11.47
N PHE A 879 -35.70 7.05 11.84
CA PHE A 879 -34.98 6.77 13.08
C PHE A 879 -35.23 7.85 14.11
N ASP A 880 -35.33 7.44 15.38
CA ASP A 880 -35.27 8.36 16.52
C ASP A 880 -33.90 9.06 16.61
N ARG A 881 -32.80 8.36 16.30
CA ARG A 881 -31.44 8.92 16.16
C ARG A 881 -30.52 8.03 15.32
N ILE A 882 -29.46 8.62 14.80
CA ILE A 882 -28.29 7.94 14.24
C ILE A 882 -27.07 8.65 14.81
N ASP A 883 -26.25 7.91 15.53
CA ASP A 883 -25.09 8.43 16.25
C ASP A 883 -23.81 7.98 15.54
N ASP A 884 -22.84 8.89 15.41
CA ASP A 884 -21.49 8.55 14.97
C ASP A 884 -20.50 8.83 16.11
N GLU A 885 -19.60 7.90 16.35
CA GLU A 885 -18.51 8.03 17.31
C GLU A 885 -17.18 7.98 16.56
N PRO A 886 -16.19 8.83 16.87
CA PRO A 886 -14.84 8.70 16.32
C PRO A 886 -14.27 7.30 16.58
N PHE A 887 -13.60 6.73 15.58
CA PHE A 887 -13.01 5.41 15.60
C PHE A 887 -11.57 5.46 15.11
N ASP A 888 -10.65 5.03 15.97
CA ASP A 888 -9.24 4.85 15.62
C ASP A 888 -9.02 3.43 15.10
N LEU A 889 -8.40 3.30 13.92
CA LEU A 889 -7.97 2.03 13.33
C LEU A 889 -6.81 1.39 14.11
N ARG A 890 -6.12 2.18 14.94
CA ARG A 890 -5.02 1.74 15.82
C ARG A 890 -3.89 1.03 15.06
N ILE A 891 -3.58 1.46 13.84
CA ILE A 891 -2.42 0.96 13.10
C ILE A 891 -1.15 1.22 13.91
N ALA A 892 -0.38 0.16 14.16
CA ALA A 892 0.94 0.25 14.74
C ALA A 892 1.97 0.46 13.63
N LEU A 893 2.61 1.62 13.65
CA LEU A 893 3.76 1.91 12.80
C LEU A 893 4.97 1.08 13.27
N PRO A 894 5.93 0.75 12.39
CA PRO A 894 7.16 0.08 12.77
C PRO A 894 7.89 0.85 13.88
N ASP A 895 8.53 0.12 14.80
CA ASP A 895 9.29 0.74 15.89
C ASP A 895 10.40 1.63 15.32
N ALA A 896 10.23 2.92 15.50
CA ALA A 896 11.13 3.96 15.10
C ALA A 896 10.89 5.15 16.02
N VAL A 897 11.98 5.68 16.59
CA VAL A 897 12.17 7.01 17.19
C VAL A 897 10.88 7.78 17.45
N PRO A 898 10.55 8.14 18.72
CA PRO A 898 9.35 8.89 19.02
C PRO A 898 9.24 10.07 18.06
N VAL A 899 8.22 10.03 17.19
CA VAL A 899 7.75 11.24 16.52
C VAL A 899 7.43 12.18 17.67
N PRO A 900 8.03 13.38 17.72
CA PRO A 900 7.71 14.34 18.76
C PRO A 900 6.19 14.41 18.83
N PRO A 901 5.57 14.18 20.01
CA PRO A 901 4.13 14.29 20.11
C PRO A 901 3.75 15.65 19.52
N PRO A 902 2.65 15.73 18.75
CA PRO A 902 2.14 17.04 18.34
C PRO A 902 2.12 17.91 19.60
N PRO A 903 2.69 19.13 19.59
CA PRO A 903 2.56 20.01 20.73
C PRO A 903 1.07 20.05 21.06
N PRO A 904 0.68 19.88 22.34
CA PRO A 904 -0.72 20.01 22.73
C PRO A 904 -1.24 21.31 22.13
N PRO A 905 -2.52 21.37 21.67
CA PRO A 905 -3.10 22.66 21.33
C PRO A 905 -2.81 23.59 22.52
N PRO A 906 -2.07 24.69 22.31
CA PRO A 906 -1.59 25.50 23.41
C PRO A 906 -2.78 25.86 24.29
N ALA A 907 -2.59 25.78 25.61
CA ALA A 907 -3.59 26.24 26.55
C ALA A 907 -4.00 27.68 26.17
N PRO A 908 -5.22 28.16 26.48
CA PRO A 908 -5.64 29.52 26.13
C PRO A 908 -4.61 30.60 26.52
N ASP A 909 -3.83 30.34 27.57
CA ASP A 909 -2.79 31.20 28.12
C ASP A 909 -1.44 31.14 27.33
N ASP A 910 -1.14 30.05 26.60
CA ASP A 910 0.10 29.88 25.80
C ASP A 910 0.08 30.67 24.47
N LEU A 911 -1.08 31.23 24.09
CA LEU A 911 -1.23 32.11 22.94
C LEU A 911 -1.39 33.59 23.35
N ASP A 912 -1.24 33.90 24.64
CA ASP A 912 -1.20 35.27 25.13
C ASP A 912 0.16 35.90 24.83
N GLU A 913 1.24 35.14 25.01
CA GLU A 913 2.63 35.59 24.81
C GLU A 913 3.39 34.60 23.93
N ILE A 914 3.46 34.88 22.63
CA ILE A 914 4.22 34.04 21.70
C ILE A 914 5.65 34.55 21.66
N VAL A 915 6.59 33.80 22.24
CA VAL A 915 8.01 34.16 22.36
C VAL A 915 8.86 33.28 21.44
N LEU A 916 9.58 33.91 20.51
CA LEU A 916 10.46 33.25 19.55
C LEU A 916 11.91 33.67 19.80
N HIS A 917 12.79 32.71 20.04
CA HIS A 917 14.23 32.95 20.07
C HIS A 917 14.77 32.81 18.64
N ALA A 918 15.27 33.91 18.07
CA ALA A 918 15.55 34.00 16.63
C ALA A 918 16.61 33.00 16.13
N ALA A 919 17.56 32.61 17.00
CA ALA A 919 18.60 31.64 16.67
C ALA A 919 18.13 30.17 16.73
N VAL A 920 16.93 29.88 17.26
CA VAL A 920 16.44 28.51 17.48
C VAL A 920 15.58 28.05 16.30
N GLY A 921 16.18 27.27 15.40
CA GLY A 921 15.50 26.67 14.23
C GLY A 921 15.12 27.61 13.07
N PRO A 922 15.86 28.70 12.76
CA PRO A 922 15.51 29.59 11.65
C PRO A 922 15.73 28.95 10.28
N GLN A 923 14.85 29.25 9.34
CA GLN A 923 15.04 28.92 7.92
C GLN A 923 15.68 30.12 7.21
N ILE A 924 17.00 30.10 7.07
CA ILE A 924 17.78 31.21 6.52
C ILE A 924 17.77 31.18 4.98
N ARG A 925 17.38 32.29 4.36
CA ARG A 925 17.34 32.54 2.91
C ARG A 925 18.45 33.51 2.49
N GLY A 926 19.68 33.27 2.95
CA GLY A 926 20.86 34.10 2.69
C GLY A 926 21.01 35.30 3.64
N GLY A 927 22.23 35.83 3.76
CA GLY A 927 22.52 37.09 4.47
C GLY A 927 22.47 37.06 6.01
N TRP A 928 21.97 36.01 6.63
CA TRP A 928 21.87 35.90 8.10
C TRP A 928 22.72 34.74 8.61
N ASN A 929 23.34 34.89 9.78
CA ASN A 929 24.14 33.85 10.42
C ASN A 929 23.78 33.72 11.90
N VAL A 930 23.76 32.49 12.42
CA VAL A 930 23.65 32.26 13.86
C VAL A 930 25.03 32.52 14.49
N ILE A 931 25.09 33.46 15.43
CA ILE A 931 26.31 33.83 16.15
C ILE A 931 26.11 33.58 17.65
N ALA A 932 27.03 32.86 18.27
CA ALA A 932 27.05 32.67 19.72
C ALA A 932 27.22 34.02 20.43
N ASP A 933 26.33 34.32 21.37
CA ASP A 933 26.33 35.53 22.18
C ASP A 933 25.74 35.18 23.55
N PRO A 934 26.56 35.07 24.62
CA PRO A 934 26.08 34.74 25.96
C PRO A 934 25.07 35.74 26.53
N SER A 935 24.99 36.96 25.98
CA SER A 935 24.01 37.97 26.39
C SER A 935 22.66 37.86 25.66
N ALA A 936 22.58 37.00 24.64
CA ALA A 936 21.38 36.74 23.86
C ALA A 936 20.53 35.60 24.46
N ALA A 937 19.23 35.62 24.22
CA ALA A 937 18.35 34.51 24.52
C ALA A 937 18.84 33.19 23.89
N SER A 938 18.80 32.09 24.63
CA SER A 938 19.39 30.79 24.22
C SER A 938 20.89 30.83 23.86
N GLY A 939 21.64 31.86 24.26
CA GLY A 939 23.08 31.96 24.08
C GLY A 939 23.53 32.25 22.64
N ALA A 940 22.62 32.63 21.73
CA ALA A 940 22.93 32.95 20.34
C ALA A 940 21.92 33.95 19.74
N ARG A 941 22.36 34.70 18.73
CA ARG A 941 21.53 35.62 17.95
C ARG A 941 21.63 35.34 16.45
N LEU A 942 20.61 35.72 15.68
CA LEU A 942 20.76 35.87 14.24
C LEU A 942 21.39 37.23 13.93
N GLN A 943 22.44 37.24 13.13
CA GLN A 943 23.16 38.44 12.74
C GLN A 943 23.17 38.59 11.22
N ASN A 944 22.72 39.74 10.74
CA ASN A 944 23.02 40.21 9.39
C ASN A 944 24.37 40.97 9.41
N PRO A 945 25.30 40.73 8.47
CA PRO A 945 26.55 41.47 8.42
C PRO A 945 26.32 42.92 7.97
N ASP A 946 27.13 43.85 8.45
CA ASP A 946 27.19 45.22 7.92
C ASP A 946 28.10 45.22 6.69
N ALA A 947 27.48 45.30 5.50
CA ALA A 947 28.14 45.34 4.21
C ALA A 947 28.10 46.75 3.58
N GLY A 948 27.63 47.76 4.32
CA GLY A 948 27.41 49.12 3.82
C GLY A 948 26.35 49.20 2.72
N ALA A 949 25.36 48.30 2.72
CA ALA A 949 24.31 48.26 1.71
C ALA A 949 23.34 49.45 1.85
N ALA A 950 22.76 49.89 0.73
CA ALA A 950 21.75 50.94 0.77
C ALA A 950 20.47 50.46 1.44
N LYS A 951 19.90 51.30 2.31
CA LYS A 951 18.60 51.10 2.95
C LYS A 951 17.50 50.82 1.94
N LEU A 952 16.73 49.77 2.16
CA LEU A 952 15.58 49.43 1.32
C LEU A 952 14.35 50.26 1.73
N ALA A 953 13.67 50.85 0.74
CA ALA A 953 12.46 51.64 0.96
C ALA A 953 11.21 50.77 1.17
N THR A 954 11.18 49.56 0.60
CA THR A 954 10.04 48.63 0.67
C THR A 954 10.55 47.20 0.71
N ALA A 955 9.82 46.33 1.41
CA ALA A 955 10.03 44.90 1.40
C ALA A 955 9.97 44.32 -0.03
N LEU A 956 10.79 43.31 -0.29
CA LEU A 956 10.77 42.57 -1.55
C LEU A 956 9.78 41.41 -1.43
N ALA A 957 9.05 41.12 -2.51
CA ALA A 957 8.21 39.92 -2.61
C ALA A 957 9.04 38.62 -2.53
N ALA A 958 10.26 38.65 -3.06
CA ALA A 958 11.22 37.55 -3.02
C ALA A 958 12.61 38.07 -2.56
N PRO A 959 12.83 38.24 -1.24
CA PRO A 959 14.09 38.76 -0.73
C PRO A 959 15.23 37.75 -0.82
N VAL A 960 16.42 38.23 -1.17
CA VAL A 960 17.68 37.44 -1.22
C VAL A 960 18.36 37.34 0.16
N GLN A 961 17.93 38.16 1.13
CA GLN A 961 18.42 38.12 2.51
C GLN A 961 17.24 38.16 3.49
N ALA A 962 16.86 37.00 4.00
CA ALA A 962 15.76 36.85 4.95
C ALA A 962 15.94 35.61 5.81
N PHE A 963 15.16 35.49 6.89
CA PHE A 963 14.94 34.24 7.58
C PHE A 963 13.48 34.08 7.98
N ASP A 964 13.03 32.83 8.07
CA ASP A 964 11.68 32.50 8.51
C ASP A 964 11.71 31.78 9.87
N LEU A 965 10.73 32.09 10.72
CA LEU A 965 10.42 31.39 11.97
C LEU A 965 8.96 30.95 11.94
N THR A 966 8.66 29.82 12.57
CA THR A 966 7.29 29.30 12.72
C THR A 966 6.78 29.50 14.14
N PHE A 967 5.48 29.77 14.27
CA PHE A 967 4.79 29.97 15.55
C PHE A 967 3.31 29.63 15.41
N THR A 968 2.55 29.55 16.50
CA THR A 968 1.09 29.35 16.47
C THR A 968 0.41 30.64 16.92
N ALA A 969 -0.67 31.04 16.25
CA ALA A 969 -1.48 32.20 16.63
C ALA A 969 -2.96 31.87 16.70
N ALA A 970 -3.74 32.66 17.45
CA ALA A 970 -5.19 32.61 17.44
C ALA A 970 -5.79 33.51 16.34
N ALA A 971 -6.81 33.03 15.62
CA ALA A 971 -7.57 33.83 14.67
C ALA A 971 -8.27 35.00 15.35
N GLY A 972 -8.34 36.15 14.66
CA GLY A 972 -9.10 37.32 15.13
C GLY A 972 -8.58 37.97 16.42
N ARG A 973 -7.44 37.51 16.95
CA ARG A 973 -6.79 38.07 18.13
C ARG A 973 -5.76 39.11 17.74
N ALA A 974 -5.74 40.23 18.45
CA ALA A 974 -4.77 41.30 18.26
C ALA A 974 -3.44 40.93 18.93
N TYR A 975 -2.34 41.04 18.19
CA TYR A 975 -0.98 40.84 18.69
C TYR A 975 -0.12 42.08 18.46
N ARG A 976 0.60 42.49 19.50
CA ARG A 976 1.67 43.49 19.48
C ARG A 976 2.98 42.78 19.14
N LEU A 977 3.66 43.22 18.08
CA LEU A 977 4.99 42.75 17.70
C LEU A 977 6.07 43.51 18.47
N TRP A 978 6.98 42.79 19.11
CA TRP A 978 8.22 43.32 19.68
C TRP A 978 9.42 42.52 19.16
N LEU A 979 10.53 43.20 18.86
CA LEU A 979 11.82 42.57 18.59
C LEU A 979 12.84 43.07 19.62
N ARG A 980 13.65 42.17 20.14
CA ARG A 980 14.88 42.52 20.85
C ARG A 980 16.04 42.38 19.88
N ALA A 981 16.72 43.50 19.66
CA ALA A 981 17.74 43.61 18.63
C ALA A 981 18.91 44.47 19.10
N ARG A 982 20.03 44.36 18.38
CA ARG A 982 21.21 45.20 18.53
C ARG A 982 21.80 45.53 17.17
N ALA A 983 22.22 46.77 16.98
CA ALA A 983 22.88 47.21 15.75
C ALA A 983 24.41 47.02 15.85
N ILE A 984 25.04 46.56 14.77
CA ILE A 984 26.52 46.59 14.69
C ILE A 984 27.01 48.03 14.88
N ASN A 985 28.03 48.20 15.72
CA ASN A 985 28.64 49.48 16.09
C ASN A 985 27.68 50.52 16.73
N ASP A 986 26.53 50.07 17.26
CA ASP A 986 25.50 50.95 17.82
C ASP A 986 25.08 52.08 16.83
N ARG A 987 25.02 51.74 15.53
CA ARG A 987 24.66 52.69 14.46
C ARG A 987 23.20 52.59 14.06
N PHE A 988 22.52 53.73 14.02
CA PHE A 988 21.14 53.85 13.52
C PHE A 988 20.98 53.47 12.04
N THR A 989 22.07 53.40 11.26
CA THR A 989 22.02 52.92 9.87
C THR A 989 21.93 51.41 9.77
N ASN A 990 21.99 50.69 10.90
CA ASN A 990 22.07 49.23 10.97
C ASN A 990 20.97 48.64 11.87
N ASP A 991 19.83 49.33 11.98
CA ASP A 991 18.95 49.20 13.14
C ASP A 991 17.51 48.76 12.80
N SER A 992 17.23 48.46 11.52
CA SER A 992 15.87 48.19 11.08
C SER A 992 15.70 47.01 10.12
N VAL A 993 14.52 46.39 10.19
CA VAL A 993 14.11 45.25 9.37
C VAL A 993 12.65 45.37 8.93
N PHE A 994 12.29 44.65 7.87
CA PHE A 994 10.90 44.40 7.52
C PHE A 994 10.45 43.06 8.07
N VAL A 995 9.22 43.01 8.57
CA VAL A 995 8.58 41.80 9.10
C VAL A 995 7.29 41.52 8.31
N GLN A 996 7.11 40.25 7.94
CA GLN A 996 5.96 39.75 7.19
C GLN A 996 5.43 38.45 7.78
N PHE A 997 4.17 38.11 7.49
CA PHE A 997 3.53 36.87 7.95
C PHE A 997 2.77 36.16 6.82
N ASP A 998 2.46 34.86 6.92
CA ASP A 998 1.66 34.18 5.88
C ASP A 998 0.16 34.57 5.96
N GLY A 999 -0.47 34.41 7.12
CA GLY A 999 -1.92 34.54 7.32
C GLY A 999 -2.41 35.85 7.92
N SER A 1000 -1.60 36.91 7.96
CA SER A 1000 -1.94 38.15 8.64
C SER A 1000 -3.03 38.96 7.94
N VAL A 1001 -3.85 39.59 8.77
CA VAL A 1001 -4.94 40.50 8.39
C VAL A 1001 -4.98 41.70 9.35
N ASP A 1002 -5.64 42.78 8.93
CA ASP A 1002 -5.96 43.91 9.82
C ASP A 1002 -7.21 43.63 10.67
N ALA A 1003 -7.63 44.61 11.48
CA ALA A 1003 -8.80 44.51 12.33
C ALA A 1003 -10.13 44.31 11.55
N SER A 1004 -10.17 44.61 10.25
CA SER A 1004 -11.32 44.39 9.38
C SER A 1004 -11.29 43.04 8.66
N GLY A 1005 -10.23 42.25 8.85
CA GLY A 1005 -10.01 40.98 8.15
C GLY A 1005 -9.35 41.13 6.78
N ALA A 1006 -8.91 42.33 6.39
CA ALA A 1006 -8.23 42.54 5.11
C ALA A 1006 -6.77 42.07 5.18
N PRO A 1007 -6.24 41.37 4.15
CA PRO A 1007 -4.84 40.96 4.08
C PRO A 1007 -3.83 42.11 4.29
N ILE A 1008 -2.92 41.99 5.26
CA ILE A 1008 -1.81 42.93 5.46
C ILE A 1008 -0.50 42.17 5.69
N TRP A 1009 0.65 42.82 5.42
CA TRP A 1009 2.00 42.35 5.72
C TRP A 1009 2.33 40.92 5.27
N ARG A 1010 1.79 40.47 4.13
CA ARG A 1010 1.89 39.07 3.72
C ARG A 1010 3.23 38.72 3.07
N ILE A 1011 3.79 37.57 3.46
CA ILE A 1011 4.95 36.97 2.81
C ILE A 1011 4.65 36.76 1.32
N GLY A 1012 5.65 37.01 0.47
CA GLY A 1012 5.48 36.94 -0.99
C GLY A 1012 4.96 38.22 -1.63
N SER A 1013 4.78 39.30 -0.85
CA SER A 1013 4.36 40.62 -1.35
C SER A 1013 5.34 41.72 -0.93
N PRO A 1014 5.24 42.94 -1.51
CA PRO A 1014 5.95 44.11 -1.00
C PRO A 1014 5.37 44.70 0.31
N SER A 1015 4.24 44.19 0.79
CA SER A 1015 3.58 44.65 2.02
C SER A 1015 4.29 44.08 3.25
N SER A 1016 4.68 44.93 4.19
CA SER A 1016 5.37 44.55 5.43
C SER A 1016 5.12 45.57 6.54
N THR A 1017 5.41 45.18 7.78
CA THR A 1017 5.60 46.12 8.87
C THR A 1017 7.09 46.37 9.07
N THR A 1018 7.47 47.57 9.54
CA THR A 1018 8.87 47.92 9.80
C THR A 1018 9.10 47.97 11.31
N VAL A 1019 10.22 47.43 11.75
CA VAL A 1019 10.71 47.58 13.13
C VAL A 1019 12.02 48.33 13.06
N VAL A 1020 12.13 49.42 13.83
CA VAL A 1020 13.30 50.31 13.90
C VAL A 1020 13.72 50.38 15.37
N LEU A 1021 14.97 50.04 15.67
CA LEU A 1021 15.46 49.99 17.04
C LEU A 1021 15.59 51.39 17.66
N GLU A 1022 15.94 52.41 16.87
CA GLU A 1022 15.98 53.80 17.32
C GLU A 1022 14.54 54.35 17.59
N ASP A 1023 14.27 54.73 18.84
CA ASP A 1023 12.96 55.26 19.26
C ASP A 1023 12.56 56.58 18.55
N CYS A 1024 13.52 57.38 18.08
CA CYS A 1024 13.29 58.69 17.45
C CYS A 1024 14.53 59.20 16.73
N SER A 1025 14.35 60.10 15.76
CA SER A 1025 15.47 60.65 14.98
C SER A 1025 16.53 61.28 15.88
N GLY A 1026 17.76 60.75 15.82
CA GLY A 1026 18.91 61.24 16.59
C GLY A 1026 18.93 60.79 18.05
N CYS A 1027 18.03 59.89 18.44
CA CYS A 1027 18.00 59.33 19.78
C CYS A 1027 19.09 58.28 19.98
N GLY A 1028 19.62 57.69 18.91
CA GLY A 1028 20.69 56.71 18.93
C GLY A 1028 20.23 55.34 19.42
N VAL A 1029 21.03 54.32 19.14
CA VAL A 1029 20.87 52.94 19.63
C VAL A 1029 22.09 52.58 20.49
N GLN A 1030 21.94 51.65 21.45
CA GLN A 1030 23.06 51.20 22.26
C GLN A 1030 22.80 49.80 22.83
N GLY A 1031 23.68 48.84 22.51
CA GLY A 1031 23.55 47.46 23.00
C GLY A 1031 22.25 46.79 22.54
N TRP A 1032 21.67 45.95 23.41
CA TRP A 1032 20.35 45.35 23.19
C TRP A 1032 19.24 46.36 23.48
N GLY A 1033 18.17 46.31 22.70
CA GLY A 1033 16.96 47.08 22.95
C GLY A 1033 15.72 46.43 22.37
N TRP A 1034 14.56 46.70 23.00
CA TRP A 1034 13.25 46.25 22.55
C TRP A 1034 12.52 47.34 21.75
N ALA A 1035 12.14 47.04 20.51
CA ALA A 1035 11.34 47.93 19.68
C ALA A 1035 10.13 47.20 19.09
N ASP A 1036 9.00 47.92 18.96
CA ASP A 1036 7.85 47.43 18.21
C ASP A 1036 7.87 47.97 16.78
N ASN A 1037 6.76 47.81 16.07
CA ASN A 1037 6.58 48.36 14.74
C ASN A 1037 6.05 49.82 14.73
N GLY A 1038 6.21 50.55 15.83
CA GLY A 1038 6.01 51.99 15.91
C GLY A 1038 7.36 52.72 15.83
N TYR A 1039 7.40 53.87 15.16
CA TYR A 1039 8.57 54.75 15.16
C TYR A 1039 8.20 56.10 15.76
N GLY A 1040 8.92 56.52 16.81
CA GLY A 1040 8.67 57.73 17.58
C GLY A 1040 8.52 57.47 19.08
N LEU A 1041 8.88 58.46 19.91
CA LEU A 1041 8.73 58.36 21.36
C LEU A 1041 7.26 58.16 21.73
N ASN A 1042 6.99 57.09 22.49
CA ASN A 1042 5.65 56.70 22.93
C ASN A 1042 4.66 56.43 21.78
N VAL A 1043 5.15 56.07 20.60
CA VAL A 1043 4.32 55.66 19.46
C VAL A 1043 4.26 54.14 19.41
N ALA A 1044 3.07 53.57 19.65
CA ALA A 1044 2.85 52.14 19.45
C ALA A 1044 2.52 51.86 17.97
N GLY A 1045 3.10 50.80 17.41
CA GLY A 1045 2.81 50.39 16.04
C GLY A 1045 1.37 49.87 15.86
N PRO A 1046 0.94 49.55 14.63
CA PRO A 1046 -0.31 48.83 14.43
C PRO A 1046 -0.20 47.37 14.91
N VAL A 1047 -1.28 46.79 15.45
CA VAL A 1047 -1.31 45.37 15.85
C VAL A 1047 -1.57 44.46 14.65
N VAL A 1048 -1.13 43.21 14.72
CA VAL A 1048 -1.40 42.17 13.71
C VAL A 1048 -2.51 41.23 14.18
N TYR A 1049 -3.38 40.82 13.25
CA TYR A 1049 -4.34 39.74 13.44
C TYR A 1049 -4.03 38.60 12.47
N PHE A 1050 -4.56 37.41 12.75
CA PHE A 1050 -4.45 36.27 11.85
C PHE A 1050 -5.83 35.80 11.40
N ALA A 1051 -5.96 35.42 10.13
CA ALA A 1051 -7.23 34.97 9.56
C ALA A 1051 -7.67 33.60 10.08
N THR A 1052 -6.73 32.75 10.49
CA THR A 1052 -6.96 31.39 10.97
C THR A 1052 -6.11 31.09 12.20
N SER A 1053 -6.66 30.30 13.13
CA SER A 1053 -5.91 29.80 14.27
C SER A 1053 -4.99 28.67 13.81
N GLY A 1054 -3.81 28.56 14.41
CA GLY A 1054 -2.86 27.50 14.10
C GLY A 1054 -1.49 28.04 13.66
N PRO A 1055 -0.68 27.18 13.03
CA PRO A 1055 0.66 27.53 12.59
C PRO A 1055 0.68 28.72 11.62
N GLN A 1056 1.59 29.64 11.87
CA GLN A 1056 1.92 30.82 11.09
C GLN A 1056 3.43 30.86 10.88
N ARG A 1057 3.85 31.55 9.82
CA ARG A 1057 5.24 31.89 9.58
C ARG A 1057 5.41 33.39 9.72
N LEU A 1058 6.49 33.79 10.38
CA LEU A 1058 7.02 35.15 10.36
C LEU A 1058 8.30 35.14 9.53
N ARG A 1059 8.43 36.10 8.62
CA ARG A 1059 9.64 36.37 7.84
C ARG A 1059 10.21 37.70 8.27
N VAL A 1060 11.51 37.70 8.58
CA VAL A 1060 12.29 38.94 8.73
C VAL A 1060 13.19 39.07 7.50
N GLN A 1061 13.12 40.22 6.84
CA GLN A 1061 14.04 40.58 5.75
C GLN A 1061 14.77 41.88 6.08
N VAL A 1062 15.97 42.00 5.51
CA VAL A 1062 16.83 43.17 5.71
C VAL A 1062 16.11 44.43 5.22
N ARG A 1063 16.16 45.50 6.01
CA ARG A 1063 15.84 46.87 5.57
C ARG A 1063 17.10 47.71 5.57
N GLU A 1064 17.82 47.66 6.69
CA GLU A 1064 19.20 48.10 6.88
C GLU A 1064 20.04 46.89 7.26
N ASP A 1065 21.28 46.83 6.80
CA ASP A 1065 22.17 45.72 7.09
C ASP A 1065 22.84 45.88 8.47
N GLY A 1066 23.43 44.82 9.01
CA GLY A 1066 24.12 44.89 10.31
C GLY A 1066 23.26 44.73 11.57
N LEU A 1067 21.94 44.51 11.47
CA LEU A 1067 21.10 44.23 12.64
C LEU A 1067 21.26 42.78 13.14
N GLY A 1068 21.36 42.61 14.46
CA GLY A 1068 21.30 41.32 15.14
C GLY A 1068 20.04 41.18 15.99
N ILE A 1069 19.38 40.02 15.99
CA ILE A 1069 18.11 39.75 16.68
C ILE A 1069 18.24 38.47 17.51
N ASP A 1070 17.84 38.52 18.78
CA ASP A 1070 17.77 37.33 19.65
C ASP A 1070 16.33 36.92 20.00
N GLN A 1071 15.39 37.86 20.14
CA GLN A 1071 14.00 37.56 20.47
C GLN A 1071 12.98 38.31 19.61
N ILE A 1072 11.86 37.64 19.34
CA ILE A 1072 10.66 38.21 18.73
C ILE A 1072 9.47 37.80 19.60
N VAL A 1073 8.65 38.76 20.01
CA VAL A 1073 7.46 38.52 20.84
C VAL A 1073 6.22 39.01 20.12
N LEU A 1074 5.19 38.17 20.03
CA LEU A 1074 3.83 38.56 19.67
C LEU A 1074 2.97 38.46 20.93
N SER A 1075 2.66 39.61 21.52
CA SER A 1075 1.95 39.70 22.80
C SER A 1075 0.52 40.15 22.61
N ALA A 1076 -0.42 39.46 23.24
CA ALA A 1076 -1.84 39.85 23.28
C ALA A 1076 -2.27 40.38 24.65
N VAL A 1077 -1.45 40.27 25.70
CA VAL A 1077 -1.82 40.65 27.07
C VAL A 1077 -0.71 41.44 27.78
N THR A 1078 0.33 40.77 28.25
CA THR A 1078 1.38 41.27 29.16
C THR A 1078 2.16 42.43 28.57
N TYR A 1079 2.60 42.27 27.32
CA TYR A 1079 3.37 43.27 26.59
C TYR A 1079 2.53 43.94 25.50
N PHE A 1080 1.20 43.89 25.59
CA PHE A 1080 0.33 44.47 24.57
C PHE A 1080 0.46 46.00 24.49
N THR A 1081 0.57 46.65 25.66
CA THR A 1081 0.66 48.11 25.81
C THR A 1081 2.02 48.59 26.36
N ALA A 1082 2.87 47.68 26.83
CA ALA A 1082 4.16 48.00 27.42
C ALA A 1082 5.26 47.12 26.79
N ARG A 1083 6.42 47.71 26.52
CA ARG A 1083 7.59 46.99 25.99
C ARG A 1083 8.13 45.97 27.00
N PRO A 1084 8.66 44.81 26.57
CA PRO A 1084 9.20 43.81 27.49
C PRO A 1084 10.39 44.30 28.32
N GLY A 1085 11.25 45.14 27.73
CA GLY A 1085 12.43 45.70 28.38
C GLY A 1085 12.80 47.09 27.85
N ALA A 1086 13.99 47.58 28.21
CA ALA A 1086 14.45 48.90 27.79
C ALA A 1086 14.79 48.94 26.28
N THR A 1087 14.86 50.14 25.69
CA THR A 1087 15.29 50.32 24.29
C THR A 1087 16.80 50.40 24.10
N LYS A 1088 17.56 50.44 25.20
CA LYS A 1088 19.02 50.50 25.20
C LYS A 1088 19.59 49.74 26.39
N ASN A 1089 20.75 49.13 26.19
CA ASN A 1089 21.47 48.35 27.20
C ASN A 1089 20.56 47.37 27.96
N ASP A 1090 19.55 46.85 27.28
CA ASP A 1090 18.55 45.99 27.88
C ASP A 1090 19.15 44.62 28.23
N THR A 1091 18.78 44.08 29.39
CA THR A 1091 19.17 42.74 29.83
C THR A 1091 17.98 41.79 29.96
N THR A 1092 16.80 42.21 29.51
CA THR A 1092 15.55 41.49 29.74
C THR A 1092 15.39 40.38 28.69
N ILE A 1093 15.46 39.13 29.14
CA ILE A 1093 15.20 37.95 28.32
C ILE A 1093 13.85 37.37 28.71
N ILE A 1094 12.93 37.26 27.74
CA ILE A 1094 11.64 36.60 27.97
C ILE A 1094 11.81 35.08 27.83
N ALA A 1095 11.33 34.30 28.79
CA ALA A 1095 11.37 32.85 28.67
C ALA A 1095 10.46 32.37 27.54
N LYS A 1096 10.87 31.30 26.85
CA LYS A 1096 10.08 30.64 25.81
C LYS A 1096 8.96 29.82 26.41
#